data_AF-A0A954S099-F1
#
_entry.id   AF-A0A954S099-F1
#
_cell.length_a   1.000
_cell.length_b   1.000
_cell.length_c   1.000
_cell.angle_alpha   90.00
_cell.angle_beta   90.00
_cell.angle_gamma   90.00
#
_symmetry.space_group_name_H-M   'P 1'
#
loop_
_entity.id
_entity.type
_entity.pdbx_description
1 polymer ?
#
loop_
_entity_poly.entity_id
_entity_poly.type
_entity_poly.pdbx_seq_one_letter_code
_entity_poly.pdbx_strand_id
1 'polypeptide(L)'
;MFDWMTELFGISKKSSKQSKAIRRRKAGLNSLGKRPDSLEERLLLAADLGLIGEAFSHDFFVNLQDEIDSSVLSAPAPLVSGQLAESLGGDGFLGRIDQLLDGFLAETQTPTLDDVTQALIDRLDTLIIAPASGPEIAVLGDDGADEIHFQLRLGGSETRLLDLDLALGNDPVIAALLGYQDQVNAQIDWALDLTFGVTETEFFIDMGAANELKIDVSATLASDFEGKGRVGVFISELEAGTAPSFFTGTYQVDLRQNQGETRLTLGNDGFTDLATTGRLSGTGEANLATYNSFLPEFLSGGSSAVFNIAVDADAQITYQLSNVLTDVFDASGEQIKDFGPSPTIRFTNVMLDLGTFYNDFIRPIVEETQDALTDLEPVVDFLTEPVPLLDKLIPSKPTVLDLAILAAGNKETLKTSLEATKAAVEVIDAILDFDLSITETSQKVQPLGTFSAKAMRSFGTSSEPSGMDPMNTAKKAEITESNPNTNAADEASESSQVSRDFKASLGGRIIFPLLQDPSNVFKLLVGDITPQLFEAAIDFDMSFTFSYAIPLFKGLINAELELNLGASVDLAFGYDAYGVNLMNGAADFTNETTLHDSVLAAAPLLLDGFYFSDHNPKHVADGFPNISTVTSDTKEKPEATINASLGLGVSIGPSLKVLEFKAGVIGTFGANILFDFNDFPEPLPQSQWEDPTVREWPDEIHNSDFDTSTFEYDGRVRFYEFAMAANANPVSIFNTSGELVVGLKAFVKASVGFGSFSFTLDDQTFTIFEAIIYQFDIFTLDDLSVLRGEVINPPKLGEVDNNGELKLFIGETAYRRENSNSDRSGIDDIVDERFNIRSVGPTDPTNPAA
;
A
#
# COMPACT_ATOMS: atom_id res chain seq x y z
N MET A 1 -32.28 -60.43 -2.25
CA MET A 1 -33.16 -61.02 -3.29
C MET A 1 -32.23 -61.79 -4.22
N PHE A 2 -32.13 -63.11 -3.99
CA PHE A 2 -31.50 -64.18 -4.78
C PHE A 2 -30.05 -63.99 -5.28
N ASP A 3 -29.05 -64.59 -4.62
CA ASP A 3 -28.53 -65.99 -4.78
C ASP A 3 -27.34 -65.99 -5.79
N TRP A 4 -26.15 -66.54 -5.57
CA TRP A 4 -25.76 -67.68 -4.73
C TRP A 4 -24.21 -67.79 -4.58
N MET A 5 -23.77 -67.90 -3.31
CA MET A 5 -22.70 -68.72 -2.71
C MET A 5 -21.27 -68.89 -3.29
N THR A 6 -20.36 -68.33 -2.48
CA THR A 6 -18.96 -68.66 -2.17
C THR A 6 -18.63 -70.13 -1.83
N GLU A 7 -17.35 -70.44 -2.01
CA GLU A 7 -16.50 -71.35 -1.21
C GLU A 7 -16.86 -72.85 -1.16
N LEU A 8 -15.88 -73.72 -1.40
CA LEU A 8 -15.17 -74.40 -0.30
C LEU A 8 -14.21 -75.47 -0.86
N PHE A 9 -12.91 -75.25 -0.61
CA PHE A 9 -11.88 -76.23 -0.28
C PHE A 9 -11.71 -77.51 -1.14
N GLY A 10 -10.55 -77.58 -1.79
CA GLY A 10 -9.48 -78.39 -1.23
C GLY A 10 -9.21 -79.80 -1.82
N ILE A 11 -7.91 -80.01 -2.07
CA ILE A 11 -7.13 -81.21 -1.68
C ILE A 11 -7.03 -82.37 -2.72
N SER A 12 -5.79 -82.49 -3.25
CA SER A 12 -4.92 -83.69 -3.22
C SER A 12 -4.92 -84.77 -4.34
N LYS A 13 -3.70 -84.89 -4.89
CA LYS A 13 -2.87 -86.10 -5.18
C LYS A 13 -3.29 -87.13 -6.24
N LYS A 14 -2.28 -87.32 -7.11
CA LYS A 14 -1.61 -88.57 -7.52
C LYS A 14 -2.30 -89.49 -8.53
N SER A 15 -1.45 -89.83 -9.52
CA SER A 15 -1.14 -91.18 -9.98
C SER A 15 -2.15 -91.87 -10.91
N SER A 16 -1.74 -92.05 -12.17
CA SER A 16 -1.36 -93.34 -12.76
C SER A 16 -1.40 -93.19 -14.29
N LYS A 17 -0.29 -93.35 -15.01
CA LYS A 17 0.26 -94.60 -15.55
C LYS A 17 -0.73 -95.46 -16.35
N GLN A 18 -0.28 -95.79 -17.56
CA GLN A 18 -0.67 -96.91 -18.43
C GLN A 18 -1.96 -96.73 -19.25
N SER A 19 -2.09 -97.26 -20.46
CA SER A 19 -1.19 -97.80 -21.49
C SER A 19 -2.15 -98.37 -22.55
N LYS A 20 -1.87 -98.19 -23.85
CA LYS A 20 -2.27 -99.09 -24.97
C LYS A 20 -1.81 -98.39 -26.25
N ALA A 21 -0.65 -98.71 -26.81
CA ALA A 21 -0.36 -99.91 -27.59
C ALA A 21 -1.34 -100.10 -28.77
N ILE A 22 -0.99 -99.53 -29.93
CA ILE A 22 -1.34 -100.11 -31.23
C ILE A 22 -0.06 -100.27 -32.05
N ARG A 23 -0.03 -101.44 -32.70
CA ARG A 23 1.10 -102.16 -33.26
C ARG A 23 1.59 -101.61 -34.60
N ARG A 24 2.92 -101.70 -34.74
CA ARG A 24 3.71 -102.28 -35.86
C ARG A 24 3.39 -101.82 -37.29
N ARG A 25 4.42 -101.32 -37.97
CA ARG A 25 5.09 -102.08 -39.04
C ARG A 25 6.55 -101.64 -39.18
N LYS A 26 7.38 -102.63 -39.51
CA LYS A 26 8.85 -102.62 -39.54
C LYS A 26 9.28 -102.82 -40.99
N ALA A 27 10.05 -101.90 -41.52
CA ALA A 27 10.96 -102.02 -42.67
C ALA A 27 11.86 -100.77 -42.55
N GLY A 28 13.18 -100.80 -42.35
CA GLY A 28 14.18 -101.73 -42.83
C GLY A 28 14.85 -101.11 -44.05
N LEU A 29 15.89 -100.28 -43.85
CA LEU A 29 17.23 -100.38 -44.47
C LEU A 29 18.02 -99.06 -44.35
N ASN A 30 19.26 -99.24 -43.88
CA ASN A 30 20.48 -98.45 -44.03
C ASN A 30 20.47 -97.24 -44.99
N SER A 31 20.92 -96.08 -44.49
CA SER A 31 22.06 -95.39 -45.09
C SER A 31 22.74 -94.47 -44.07
N LEU A 32 24.05 -94.67 -43.90
CA LEU A 32 24.98 -93.77 -43.23
C LEU A 32 25.34 -92.65 -44.21
N GLY A 33 25.44 -91.43 -43.67
CA GLY A 33 26.31 -90.39 -44.21
C GLY A 33 25.61 -89.27 -44.96
N LYS A 34 25.27 -88.20 -44.23
CA LYS A 34 25.62 -86.81 -44.54
C LYS A 34 25.08 -85.91 -43.42
N ARG A 35 25.96 -85.44 -42.54
CA ARG A 35 25.76 -84.16 -41.86
C ARG A 35 26.01 -83.07 -42.91
N PRO A 36 25.14 -82.06 -42.95
CA PRO A 36 25.52 -80.80 -42.33
C PRO A 36 24.48 -80.42 -41.29
N ASP A 37 24.91 -80.29 -40.04
CA ASP A 37 24.15 -79.56 -39.03
C ASP A 37 24.16 -78.09 -39.49
N SER A 38 23.06 -77.66 -40.09
CA SER A 38 22.78 -76.26 -40.39
C SER A 38 22.49 -75.51 -39.09
N LEU A 39 23.18 -74.40 -38.95
CA LEU A 39 22.96 -73.32 -37.99
C LEU A 39 21.51 -72.86 -37.99
N GLU A 40 20.70 -73.30 -37.03
CA GLU A 40 19.49 -72.58 -36.58
C GLU A 40 19.22 -72.99 -35.13
N GLU A 41 19.97 -72.43 -34.18
CA GLU A 41 19.58 -72.43 -32.75
C GLU A 41 20.56 -71.53 -31.96
N ARG A 42 20.49 -70.19 -32.13
CA ARG A 42 21.04 -69.17 -31.20
C ARG A 42 20.42 -67.76 -31.32
N LEU A 43 19.22 -67.60 -31.89
CA LEU A 43 18.55 -66.28 -32.01
C LEU A 43 17.50 -66.00 -30.92
N LEU A 44 17.35 -66.86 -29.91
CA LEU A 44 16.28 -66.77 -28.90
C LEU A 44 16.74 -66.11 -27.58
N LEU A 45 17.87 -65.40 -27.55
CA LEU A 45 18.41 -64.78 -26.32
C LEU A 45 19.17 -63.46 -26.60
N ALA A 46 19.10 -62.91 -27.82
CA ALA A 46 19.83 -61.71 -28.19
C ALA A 46 18.97 -60.45 -28.01
N ALA A 47 19.60 -59.32 -27.70
CA ALA A 47 18.93 -58.03 -27.57
C ALA A 47 18.18 -57.64 -28.87
N ASP A 48 16.93 -57.20 -28.72
CA ASP A 48 16.08 -56.80 -29.84
C ASP A 48 16.23 -55.29 -30.12
N LEU A 49 17.08 -54.95 -31.10
CA LEU A 49 17.30 -53.59 -31.56
C LEU A 49 16.05 -52.94 -32.19
N GLY A 50 15.04 -53.74 -32.56
CA GLY A 50 13.74 -53.24 -33.05
C GLY A 50 12.94 -52.50 -31.97
N LEU A 51 13.16 -52.83 -30.70
CA LEU A 51 12.49 -52.19 -29.56
C LEU A 51 12.86 -50.70 -29.41
N ILE A 52 13.99 -50.25 -29.98
CA ILE A 52 14.41 -48.85 -29.95
C ILE A 52 13.46 -47.97 -30.76
N GLY A 53 13.05 -48.45 -31.94
CA GLY A 53 12.10 -47.73 -32.81
C GLY A 53 10.71 -47.64 -32.17
N GLU A 54 10.27 -48.69 -31.48
CA GLU A 54 9.04 -48.68 -30.70
C GLU A 54 9.15 -47.74 -29.49
N ALA A 55 10.27 -47.74 -28.76
CA ALA A 55 10.43 -46.88 -27.60
C ALA A 55 10.42 -45.37 -27.93
N PHE A 56 11.07 -44.97 -29.03
CA PHE A 56 11.08 -43.56 -29.45
C PHE A 56 9.75 -43.07 -30.03
N SER A 57 8.77 -43.94 -30.27
CA SER A 57 7.42 -43.54 -30.68
C SER A 57 6.45 -43.29 -29.51
N HIS A 58 6.92 -43.33 -28.25
CA HIS A 58 6.09 -43.22 -27.04
C HIS A 58 6.32 -41.90 -26.26
N ASP A 59 6.58 -40.80 -26.96
CA ASP A 59 6.62 -39.42 -26.44
C ASP A 59 7.54 -39.22 -25.21
N PHE A 60 8.63 -39.99 -25.09
CA PHE A 60 9.55 -39.92 -23.94
C PHE A 60 10.08 -38.50 -23.71
N PHE A 61 10.60 -37.89 -24.78
CA PHE A 61 11.25 -36.59 -24.70
C PHE A 61 10.25 -35.47 -24.45
N VAL A 62 9.01 -35.60 -24.94
CA VAL A 62 7.92 -34.68 -24.65
C VAL A 62 7.53 -34.77 -23.17
N ASN A 63 7.31 -35.98 -22.63
CA ASN A 63 7.02 -36.16 -21.22
C ASN A 63 8.16 -35.65 -20.31
N LEU A 64 9.41 -35.84 -20.73
CA LEU A 64 10.57 -35.32 -20.01
C LEU A 64 10.60 -33.78 -20.04
N GLN A 65 10.26 -33.16 -21.18
CA GLN A 65 10.14 -31.70 -21.30
C GLN A 65 9.08 -31.16 -20.34
N ASP A 66 7.89 -31.75 -20.31
CA ASP A 66 6.80 -31.33 -19.41
C ASP A 66 7.20 -31.44 -17.92
N GLU A 67 7.90 -32.50 -17.55
CA GLU A 67 8.42 -32.68 -16.19
C GLU A 67 9.52 -31.65 -15.85
N ILE A 68 10.38 -31.31 -16.79
CA ILE A 68 11.39 -30.25 -16.63
C ILE A 68 10.73 -28.89 -16.50
N ASP A 69 9.74 -28.58 -17.34
CA ASP A 69 9.04 -27.30 -17.32
C ASP A 69 8.32 -27.11 -15.99
N SER A 70 7.64 -28.15 -15.50
CA SER A 70 6.88 -28.08 -14.24
C SER A 70 7.75 -28.10 -12.97
N SER A 71 8.83 -28.89 -12.92
CA SER A 71 9.62 -29.11 -11.69
C SER A 71 11.00 -28.43 -11.66
N VAL A 72 11.48 -27.94 -12.81
CA VAL A 72 12.82 -27.33 -12.96
C VAL A 72 12.74 -25.89 -13.42
N LEU A 73 12.12 -25.64 -14.57
CA LEU A 73 12.14 -24.32 -15.22
C LEU A 73 11.05 -23.37 -14.72
N SER A 74 10.07 -23.88 -13.98
CA SER A 74 9.09 -23.09 -13.23
C SER A 74 9.71 -22.32 -12.05
N ALA A 75 10.92 -22.69 -11.62
CA ALA A 75 11.62 -22.06 -10.52
C ALA A 75 11.99 -20.59 -10.85
N PRO A 76 11.75 -19.62 -9.94
CA PRO A 76 11.82 -18.20 -10.27
C PRO A 76 13.27 -17.72 -10.40
N ALA A 77 13.80 -17.71 -11.62
CA ALA A 77 15.15 -17.22 -11.91
C ALA A 77 15.18 -15.69 -12.07
N PRO A 78 16.26 -14.98 -11.68
CA PRO A 78 16.37 -13.54 -11.89
C PRO A 78 16.22 -13.13 -13.36
N LEU A 79 15.55 -12.00 -13.62
CA LEU A 79 15.20 -11.41 -14.92
C LEU A 79 14.17 -12.17 -15.77
N VAL A 80 14.08 -13.49 -15.63
CA VAL A 80 13.25 -14.36 -16.50
C VAL A 80 12.17 -15.14 -15.74
N SER A 81 12.26 -15.19 -14.41
CA SER A 81 11.37 -15.90 -13.51
C SER A 81 11.10 -17.34 -13.95
N GLY A 82 9.85 -17.81 -13.86
CA GLY A 82 9.41 -19.11 -14.36
C GLY A 82 9.08 -19.15 -15.86
N GLN A 83 9.28 -18.05 -16.61
CA GLN A 83 8.87 -17.95 -18.02
C GLN A 83 9.62 -18.92 -18.94
N LEU A 84 10.76 -19.45 -18.50
CA LEU A 84 11.51 -20.46 -19.26
C LEU A 84 10.67 -21.71 -19.53
N ALA A 85 9.87 -22.16 -18.55
CA ALA A 85 8.97 -23.30 -18.70
C ALA A 85 7.94 -23.08 -19.81
N GLU A 86 7.27 -21.92 -19.79
CA GLU A 86 6.23 -21.59 -20.77
C GLU A 86 6.80 -21.31 -22.16
N SER A 87 7.96 -20.65 -22.23
CA SER A 87 8.58 -20.25 -23.50
C SER A 87 9.16 -21.42 -24.30
N LEU A 88 9.58 -22.49 -23.61
CA LEU A 88 10.10 -23.70 -24.23
C LEU A 88 8.97 -24.68 -24.55
N GLY A 89 8.17 -25.08 -23.56
CA GLY A 89 7.02 -25.98 -23.71
C GLY A 89 7.32 -27.25 -24.51
N GLY A 90 6.27 -27.87 -25.09
CA GLY A 90 6.39 -29.11 -25.87
C GLY A 90 7.20 -29.01 -27.18
N ASP A 91 7.51 -27.79 -27.66
CA ASP A 91 8.41 -27.53 -28.80
C ASP A 91 9.85 -27.17 -28.34
N GLY A 92 10.15 -27.34 -27.05
CA GLY A 92 11.46 -27.10 -26.46
C GLY A 92 12.55 -28.04 -27.00
N PHE A 93 13.73 -27.93 -26.41
CA PHE A 93 14.90 -28.65 -26.92
C PHE A 93 14.75 -30.18 -26.92
N LEU A 94 13.98 -30.75 -25.98
CA LEU A 94 13.68 -32.18 -25.98
C LEU A 94 12.56 -32.55 -26.96
N GLY A 95 11.53 -31.71 -27.10
CA GLY A 95 10.51 -31.87 -28.14
C GLY A 95 11.12 -31.91 -29.54
N ARG A 96 12.18 -31.13 -29.79
CA ARG A 96 12.94 -31.20 -31.04
C ARG A 96 13.64 -32.55 -31.25
N ILE A 97 14.15 -33.19 -30.18
CA ILE A 97 14.72 -34.54 -30.27
C ILE A 97 13.63 -35.53 -30.69
N ASP A 98 12.46 -35.44 -30.07
CA ASP A 98 11.29 -36.26 -30.41
C ASP A 98 10.92 -36.15 -31.89
N GLN A 99 10.78 -34.92 -32.40
CA GLN A 99 10.48 -34.65 -33.81
C GLN A 99 11.53 -35.21 -34.78
N LEU A 100 12.82 -35.20 -34.43
CA LEU A 100 13.89 -35.75 -35.27
C LEU A 100 13.86 -37.28 -35.30
N LEU A 101 13.44 -37.90 -34.19
CA LEU A 101 13.33 -39.36 -34.03
C LEU A 101 11.96 -39.91 -34.44
N ASP A 102 11.02 -39.07 -34.89
CA ASP A 102 9.75 -39.55 -35.43
C ASP A 102 9.96 -40.52 -36.62
N GLY A 103 9.24 -41.65 -36.56
CA GLY A 103 9.36 -42.76 -37.51
C GLY A 103 10.72 -43.46 -37.51
N PHE A 104 11.50 -43.37 -36.43
CA PHE A 104 12.82 -44.03 -36.32
C PHE A 104 12.71 -45.54 -36.60
N LEU A 105 13.50 -46.03 -37.56
CA LEU A 105 13.58 -47.43 -38.00
C LEU A 105 12.28 -48.10 -38.49
N ALA A 106 11.24 -47.32 -38.81
CA ALA A 106 9.93 -47.85 -39.25
C ALA A 106 9.98 -48.74 -40.53
N GLU A 107 11.06 -48.67 -41.32
CA GLU A 107 11.24 -49.44 -42.56
C GLU A 107 12.15 -50.67 -42.41
N THR A 108 12.77 -50.88 -41.23
CA THR A 108 13.80 -51.91 -41.02
C THR A 108 13.27 -53.02 -40.10
N GLN A 109 13.00 -54.21 -40.64
CA GLN A 109 12.40 -55.32 -39.86
C GLN A 109 13.35 -56.01 -38.86
N THR A 110 14.67 -55.94 -39.08
CA THR A 110 15.70 -56.51 -38.20
C THR A 110 16.96 -55.64 -38.25
N PRO A 111 17.01 -54.51 -37.53
CA PRO A 111 18.14 -53.59 -37.59
C PRO A 111 19.40 -54.20 -36.96
N THR A 112 20.56 -53.94 -37.55
CA THR A 112 21.90 -54.24 -36.97
C THR A 112 22.40 -53.07 -36.12
N LEU A 113 23.44 -53.29 -35.31
CA LEU A 113 24.04 -52.23 -34.53
C LEU A 113 24.54 -51.04 -35.38
N ASP A 114 25.12 -51.33 -36.55
CA ASP A 114 25.56 -50.30 -37.49
C ASP A 114 24.36 -49.51 -38.06
N ASP A 115 23.24 -50.20 -38.36
CA ASP A 115 22.01 -49.54 -38.86
C ASP A 115 21.44 -48.56 -37.82
N VAL A 116 21.36 -48.97 -36.55
CA VAL A 116 20.86 -48.14 -35.44
C VAL A 116 21.80 -46.94 -35.23
N THR A 117 23.10 -47.18 -35.17
CA THR A 117 24.10 -46.13 -34.87
C THR A 117 24.14 -45.08 -35.99
N GLN A 118 24.15 -45.51 -37.25
CA GLN A 118 24.15 -44.57 -38.38
C GLN A 118 22.82 -43.80 -38.46
N ALA A 119 21.69 -44.46 -38.21
CA ALA A 119 20.39 -43.78 -38.19
C ALA A 119 20.31 -42.71 -37.09
N LEU A 120 20.86 -42.96 -35.90
CA LEU A 120 20.94 -41.97 -34.82
C LEU A 120 21.80 -40.76 -35.23
N ILE A 121 22.98 -41.02 -35.81
CA ILE A 121 23.87 -39.96 -36.31
C ILE A 121 23.18 -39.13 -37.39
N ASP A 122 22.54 -39.77 -38.37
CA ASP A 122 21.89 -39.10 -39.49
C ASP A 122 20.68 -38.26 -39.05
N ARG A 123 19.93 -38.70 -38.02
CA ARG A 123 18.73 -38.01 -37.52
C ARG A 123 19.06 -36.88 -36.55
N LEU A 124 19.99 -37.11 -35.62
CA LEU A 124 20.31 -36.16 -34.57
C LEU A 124 21.38 -35.14 -35.02
N ASP A 125 22.28 -35.54 -35.94
CA ASP A 125 23.26 -34.71 -36.64
C ASP A 125 23.85 -33.60 -35.76
N THR A 126 23.43 -32.35 -35.97
CA THR A 126 23.92 -31.16 -35.28
C THR A 126 23.71 -31.14 -33.77
N LEU A 127 22.84 -32.00 -33.23
CA LEU A 127 22.60 -32.11 -31.78
C LEU A 127 23.65 -32.97 -31.09
N ILE A 128 24.40 -33.81 -31.81
CA ILE A 128 25.40 -34.70 -31.17
C ILE A 128 26.65 -33.88 -30.80
N ILE A 129 26.97 -33.86 -29.51
CA ILE A 129 28.22 -33.30 -29.00
C ILE A 129 29.29 -34.39 -29.02
N ALA A 130 30.06 -34.43 -30.12
CA ALA A 130 31.12 -35.42 -30.29
C ALA A 130 32.22 -35.29 -29.20
N PRO A 131 32.67 -36.41 -28.60
CA PRO A 131 33.74 -36.37 -27.61
C PRO A 131 35.08 -36.01 -28.26
N ALA A 132 35.99 -35.44 -27.47
CA ALA A 132 37.34 -35.06 -27.94
C ALA A 132 38.16 -36.25 -28.48
N SER A 133 37.84 -37.46 -28.04
CA SER A 133 38.39 -38.72 -28.55
C SER A 133 37.40 -39.86 -28.33
N GLY A 134 37.11 -40.65 -29.36
CA GLY A 134 36.15 -41.76 -29.30
C GLY A 134 35.13 -41.69 -30.44
N PRO A 135 34.19 -42.66 -30.52
CA PRO A 135 33.05 -42.58 -31.43
C PRO A 135 32.04 -41.51 -30.97
N GLU A 136 31.24 -41.00 -31.91
CA GLU A 136 30.15 -40.04 -31.62
C GLU A 136 29.07 -40.63 -30.71
N ILE A 137 28.78 -41.92 -30.88
CA ILE A 137 27.91 -42.71 -30.01
C ILE A 137 28.75 -43.87 -29.48
N ALA A 138 28.87 -43.99 -28.17
CA ALA A 138 29.54 -45.11 -27.54
C ALA A 138 28.55 -46.26 -27.34
N VAL A 139 28.87 -47.42 -27.92
CA VAL A 139 28.07 -48.64 -27.76
C VAL A 139 28.80 -49.63 -26.87
N LEU A 140 28.10 -50.20 -25.89
CA LEU A 140 28.56 -51.32 -25.09
C LEU A 140 27.74 -52.56 -25.43
N GLY A 141 28.34 -53.49 -26.18
CA GLY A 141 27.70 -54.69 -26.70
C GLY A 141 28.06 -54.92 -28.17
N ASP A 142 27.85 -56.14 -28.66
CA ASP A 142 28.00 -56.51 -30.07
C ASP A 142 26.67 -57.12 -30.57
N ASP A 143 26.43 -57.16 -31.89
CA ASP A 143 25.28 -57.86 -32.46
C ASP A 143 25.18 -59.30 -31.92
N GLY A 144 24.05 -59.63 -31.29
CA GLY A 144 23.83 -60.93 -30.66
C GLY A 144 24.18 -61.02 -29.16
N ALA A 145 24.58 -59.92 -28.53
CA ALA A 145 24.69 -59.82 -27.07
C ALA A 145 23.31 -59.85 -26.38
N ASP A 146 23.26 -60.30 -25.13
CA ASP A 146 22.02 -60.38 -24.34
C ASP A 146 21.48 -58.98 -23.94
N GLU A 147 22.36 -57.98 -23.90
CA GLU A 147 22.07 -56.58 -23.55
C GLU A 147 23.04 -55.65 -24.30
N ILE A 148 22.52 -54.57 -24.86
CA ILE A 148 23.30 -53.56 -25.60
C ILE A 148 22.95 -52.17 -25.06
N HIS A 149 23.97 -51.35 -24.77
CA HIS A 149 23.79 -49.96 -24.34
C HIS A 149 24.30 -48.97 -25.37
N PHE A 150 23.59 -47.86 -25.49
CA PHE A 150 23.96 -46.69 -26.28
C PHE A 150 24.16 -45.51 -25.35
N GLN A 151 25.29 -44.84 -25.50
CA GLN A 151 25.65 -43.62 -24.77
C GLN A 151 25.92 -42.51 -25.78
N LEU A 152 25.17 -41.43 -25.66
CA LEU A 152 25.31 -40.25 -26.51
C LEU A 152 25.11 -38.98 -25.69
N ARG A 153 25.86 -37.95 -26.07
CA ARG A 153 25.72 -36.61 -25.50
C ARG A 153 25.07 -35.71 -26.54
N LEU A 154 23.92 -35.18 -26.20
CA LEU A 154 23.16 -34.24 -27.03
C LEU A 154 23.29 -32.83 -26.46
N GLY A 155 23.16 -31.82 -27.31
CA GLY A 155 23.04 -30.44 -26.85
C GLY A 155 22.77 -29.45 -27.96
N GLY A 156 22.49 -28.23 -27.55
CA GLY A 156 22.13 -27.14 -28.45
C GLY A 156 22.03 -25.82 -27.72
N SER A 157 21.75 -24.78 -28.49
CA SER A 157 21.60 -23.41 -28.01
C SER A 157 20.30 -22.82 -28.57
N GLU A 158 19.54 -22.17 -27.72
CA GLU A 158 18.33 -21.44 -28.07
C GLU A 158 18.42 -20.00 -27.55
N THR A 159 17.66 -19.11 -28.18
CA THR A 159 17.53 -17.72 -27.73
C THR A 159 16.07 -17.35 -27.68
N ARG A 160 15.65 -16.74 -26.58
CA ARG A 160 14.29 -16.28 -26.33
C ARG A 160 14.31 -14.81 -25.96
N LEU A 161 13.31 -14.07 -26.43
CA LEU A 161 12.94 -12.78 -25.85
C LEU A 161 11.86 -13.08 -24.81
N LEU A 162 12.08 -12.57 -23.62
CA LEU A 162 11.23 -12.79 -22.45
C LEU A 162 10.87 -11.44 -21.83
N ASP A 163 9.80 -11.46 -21.07
CA ASP A 163 9.34 -10.32 -20.31
C ASP A 163 10.26 -10.09 -19.10
N LEU A 164 10.53 -8.83 -18.74
CA LEU A 164 11.30 -8.52 -17.54
C LEU A 164 10.53 -8.95 -16.29
N ASP A 165 11.06 -9.93 -15.57
CA ASP A 165 10.60 -10.30 -14.23
C ASP A 165 11.78 -10.36 -13.25
N LEU A 166 11.72 -9.54 -12.21
CA LEU A 166 12.77 -9.44 -11.21
C LEU A 166 12.79 -10.63 -10.23
N ALA A 167 11.90 -11.62 -10.35
CA ALA A 167 11.82 -12.77 -9.45
C ALA A 167 11.80 -12.35 -7.96
N LEU A 168 10.96 -11.35 -7.67
CA LEU A 168 10.78 -10.80 -6.31
C LEU A 168 9.50 -11.27 -5.63
N GLY A 169 8.63 -12.01 -6.33
CA GLY A 169 7.35 -12.50 -5.80
C GLY A 169 6.15 -11.79 -6.42
N ASN A 170 4.96 -12.12 -5.92
CA ASN A 170 3.67 -11.67 -6.45
C ASN A 170 3.31 -10.24 -6.03
N ASP A 171 3.78 -9.78 -4.87
CA ASP A 171 3.69 -8.37 -4.44
C ASP A 171 5.08 -7.83 -4.10
N PRO A 172 5.93 -7.61 -5.11
CA PRO A 172 7.32 -7.25 -4.88
C PRO A 172 7.45 -5.78 -4.54
N VAL A 173 8.52 -5.44 -3.83
CA VAL A 173 8.91 -4.05 -3.57
C VAL A 173 9.22 -3.27 -4.85
N ILE A 174 9.68 -3.93 -5.92
CA ILE A 174 9.88 -3.32 -7.24
C ILE A 174 9.16 -4.19 -8.27
N ALA A 175 8.23 -3.60 -9.01
CA ALA A 175 7.48 -4.26 -10.07
C ALA A 175 7.52 -3.41 -11.35
N ALA A 176 7.91 -4.02 -12.48
CA ALA A 176 7.65 -3.46 -13.80
C ALA A 176 6.31 -4.02 -14.30
N LEU A 177 5.36 -3.15 -14.62
CA LEU A 177 3.97 -3.53 -14.93
C LEU A 177 3.55 -3.07 -16.34
N LEU A 178 4.29 -2.13 -16.94
CA LEU A 178 4.14 -1.69 -18.33
C LEU A 178 5.52 -1.54 -18.98
N GLY A 179 5.61 -1.78 -20.28
CA GLY A 179 6.86 -1.67 -21.04
C GLY A 179 7.87 -2.78 -20.75
N TYR A 180 7.49 -3.78 -19.94
CA TYR A 180 8.36 -4.87 -19.51
C TYR A 180 8.43 -6.03 -20.52
N GLN A 181 7.55 -6.05 -21.52
CA GLN A 181 7.42 -7.15 -22.46
C GLN A 181 8.59 -7.25 -23.45
N ASP A 182 9.05 -8.47 -23.73
CA ASP A 182 10.16 -8.76 -24.67
C ASP A 182 11.48 -8.01 -24.39
N GLN A 183 11.72 -7.58 -23.15
CA GLN A 183 12.88 -6.74 -22.77
C GLN A 183 14.12 -7.54 -22.38
N VAL A 184 14.00 -8.85 -22.16
CA VAL A 184 15.10 -9.70 -21.70
C VAL A 184 15.50 -10.69 -22.78
N ASN A 185 16.75 -10.62 -23.21
CA ASN A 185 17.34 -11.60 -24.12
C ASN A 185 17.93 -12.76 -23.31
N ALA A 186 17.33 -13.95 -23.41
CA ALA A 186 17.76 -15.16 -22.73
C ALA A 186 18.39 -16.14 -23.72
N GLN A 187 19.66 -16.46 -23.51
CA GLN A 187 20.36 -17.56 -24.16
C GLN A 187 20.30 -18.80 -23.27
N ILE A 188 19.90 -19.93 -23.85
CA ILE A 188 19.72 -21.21 -23.18
C ILE A 188 20.61 -22.23 -23.90
N ASP A 189 21.66 -22.68 -23.23
CA ASP A 189 22.53 -23.73 -23.72
C ASP A 189 22.25 -25.01 -22.91
N TRP A 190 21.96 -26.12 -23.59
CA TRP A 190 21.61 -27.36 -22.91
C TRP A 190 22.51 -28.52 -23.36
N ALA A 191 22.71 -29.47 -22.46
CA ALA A 191 23.41 -30.71 -22.73
C ALA A 191 22.77 -31.88 -21.98
N LEU A 192 22.33 -32.89 -22.72
CA LEU A 192 21.75 -34.13 -22.20
C LEU A 192 22.74 -35.28 -22.41
N ASP A 193 23.18 -35.91 -21.33
CA ASP A 193 23.90 -37.17 -21.33
C ASP A 193 22.88 -38.31 -21.25
N LEU A 194 22.49 -38.85 -22.42
CA LEU A 194 21.51 -39.92 -22.52
C LEU A 194 22.21 -41.28 -22.58
N THR A 195 21.81 -42.19 -21.69
CA THR A 195 22.16 -43.61 -21.77
C THR A 195 20.89 -44.44 -21.83
N PHE A 196 20.77 -45.27 -22.86
CA PHE A 196 19.66 -46.21 -22.99
C PHE A 196 20.16 -47.58 -23.45
N GLY A 197 19.33 -48.60 -23.31
CA GLY A 197 19.68 -49.94 -23.73
C GLY A 197 18.48 -50.80 -24.07
N VAL A 198 18.78 -51.95 -24.67
CA VAL A 198 17.80 -52.98 -25.00
C VAL A 198 18.29 -54.35 -24.56
N THR A 199 17.35 -55.18 -24.14
CA THR A 199 17.53 -56.61 -23.87
C THR A 199 16.72 -57.42 -24.88
N GLU A 200 16.59 -58.74 -24.66
CA GLU A 200 15.71 -59.60 -25.47
C GLU A 200 14.25 -59.12 -25.48
N THR A 201 13.78 -58.49 -24.40
CA THR A 201 12.34 -58.19 -24.22
C THR A 201 12.03 -56.78 -23.75
N GLU A 202 13.03 -55.95 -23.43
CA GLU A 202 12.80 -54.64 -22.83
C GLU A 202 13.71 -53.57 -23.42
N PHE A 203 13.16 -52.37 -23.58
CA PHE A 203 13.91 -51.13 -23.71
C PHE A 203 13.96 -50.44 -22.35
N PHE A 204 15.10 -49.83 -22.02
CA PHE A 204 15.25 -49.05 -20.80
C PHE A 204 16.14 -47.82 -21.00
N ILE A 205 15.91 -46.82 -20.15
CA ILE A 205 16.78 -45.64 -19.99
C ILE A 205 17.53 -45.79 -18.67
N ASP A 206 18.85 -45.63 -18.73
CA ASP A 206 19.73 -45.71 -17.56
C ASP A 206 19.86 -44.32 -16.94
N MET A 207 19.34 -44.18 -15.72
CA MET A 207 19.37 -42.97 -14.89
C MET A 207 20.34 -43.13 -13.72
N GLY A 208 21.36 -44.00 -13.86
CA GLY A 208 22.34 -44.25 -12.82
C GLY A 208 23.46 -43.21 -12.72
N ALA A 209 23.54 -42.29 -13.68
CA ALA A 209 24.41 -41.12 -13.60
C ALA A 209 23.82 -40.09 -12.60
N ALA A 210 24.46 -38.94 -12.48
CA ALA A 210 23.86 -37.79 -11.80
C ALA A 210 23.99 -36.60 -12.72
N ASN A 211 22.98 -35.74 -12.71
CA ASN A 211 22.84 -34.56 -13.55
C ASN A 211 22.87 -34.92 -15.04
N GLU A 212 21.98 -35.82 -15.46
CA GLU A 212 21.85 -36.26 -16.86
C GLU A 212 21.60 -35.07 -17.79
N LEU A 213 20.86 -34.05 -17.33
CA LEU A 213 20.62 -32.84 -18.10
C LEU A 213 21.23 -31.63 -17.40
N LYS A 214 21.98 -30.84 -18.17
CA LYS A 214 22.51 -29.54 -17.78
C LYS A 214 21.90 -28.46 -18.67
N ILE A 215 21.39 -27.40 -18.05
CA ILE A 215 20.86 -26.22 -18.76
C ILE A 215 21.59 -24.99 -18.22
N ASP A 216 22.38 -24.33 -19.04
CA ASP A 216 23.00 -23.04 -18.74
C ASP A 216 22.13 -21.92 -19.32
N VAL A 217 21.78 -20.94 -18.49
CA VAL A 217 20.96 -19.79 -18.87
C VAL A 217 21.78 -18.53 -18.67
N SER A 218 21.80 -17.67 -19.68
CA SER A 218 22.34 -16.31 -19.62
C SER A 218 21.28 -15.33 -20.10
N ALA A 219 20.80 -14.46 -19.23
CA ALA A 219 19.82 -13.45 -19.54
C ALA A 219 20.41 -12.03 -19.42
N THR A 220 19.99 -11.11 -20.28
CA THR A 220 20.43 -9.70 -20.25
C THR A 220 19.26 -8.79 -20.58
N LEU A 221 19.07 -7.75 -19.77
CA LEU A 221 18.06 -6.71 -20.02
C LEU A 221 18.49 -5.80 -21.16
N ALA A 222 17.54 -5.36 -21.98
CA ALA A 222 17.75 -4.32 -22.99
C ALA A 222 18.34 -3.05 -22.36
N SER A 223 19.37 -2.47 -22.99
CA SER A 223 20.05 -1.28 -22.47
C SER A 223 19.24 0.01 -22.59
N ASP A 224 18.19 -0.02 -23.39
CA ASP A 224 17.21 1.04 -23.65
C ASP A 224 15.84 0.68 -23.04
N PHE A 225 15.82 -0.22 -22.05
CA PHE A 225 14.59 -0.53 -21.31
C PHE A 225 14.04 0.73 -20.65
N GLU A 226 12.77 1.01 -20.95
CA GLU A 226 11.94 2.03 -20.32
C GLU A 226 10.59 1.37 -19.98
N GLY A 227 10.24 1.36 -18.70
CA GLY A 227 9.02 0.75 -18.20
C GLY A 227 8.37 1.60 -17.11
N LYS A 228 7.15 1.21 -16.75
CA LYS A 228 6.40 1.83 -15.64
C LYS A 228 5.92 0.76 -14.68
N GLY A 229 5.81 1.10 -13.42
CA GLY A 229 5.32 0.18 -12.41
C GLY A 229 5.37 0.78 -11.01
N ARG A 230 5.84 0.00 -10.04
CA ARG A 230 5.81 0.36 -8.63
C ARG A 230 7.18 0.16 -7.97
N VAL A 231 7.54 1.08 -7.08
CA VAL A 231 8.67 0.95 -6.15
C VAL A 231 8.17 1.33 -4.76
N GLY A 232 8.02 0.34 -3.89
CA GLY A 232 7.42 0.51 -2.57
C GLY A 232 6.00 1.08 -2.68
N VAL A 233 5.82 2.31 -2.18
CA VAL A 233 4.55 3.06 -2.22
C VAL A 233 4.44 4.03 -3.41
N PHE A 234 5.40 4.04 -4.32
CA PHE A 234 5.43 5.02 -5.41
C PHE A 234 5.03 4.37 -6.73
N ILE A 235 4.29 5.12 -7.55
CA ILE A 235 4.21 4.86 -8.99
C ILE A 235 5.53 5.35 -9.58
N SER A 236 6.13 4.52 -10.42
CA SER A 236 7.52 4.72 -10.83
C SER A 236 7.73 4.53 -12.33
N GLU A 237 8.59 5.36 -12.91
CA GLU A 237 9.27 5.05 -14.17
C GLU A 237 10.55 4.27 -13.84
N LEU A 238 10.82 3.24 -14.64
CA LEU A 238 11.92 2.32 -14.48
C LEU A 238 12.74 2.33 -15.77
N GLU A 239 14.01 2.67 -15.67
CA GLU A 239 14.93 2.65 -16.80
C GLU A 239 16.09 1.68 -16.54
N ALA A 240 16.71 1.19 -17.61
CA ALA A 240 17.96 0.45 -17.50
C ALA A 240 19.03 1.29 -16.78
N GLY A 241 19.61 0.75 -15.71
CA GLY A 241 20.70 1.39 -15.01
C GLY A 241 21.96 1.52 -15.87
N THR A 242 22.90 2.37 -15.42
CA THR A 242 24.18 2.57 -16.13
C THR A 242 25.05 1.31 -16.18
N ALA A 243 24.91 0.41 -15.20
CA ALA A 243 25.50 -0.92 -15.22
C ALA A 243 24.50 -1.92 -15.84
N PRO A 244 24.96 -2.89 -16.66
CA PRO A 244 24.06 -3.83 -17.30
C PRO A 244 23.38 -4.76 -16.27
N SER A 245 22.11 -5.07 -16.50
CA SER A 245 21.39 -6.11 -15.76
C SER A 245 21.60 -7.46 -16.44
N PHE A 246 21.96 -8.48 -15.66
CA PHE A 246 22.21 -9.82 -16.18
C PHE A 246 21.84 -10.92 -15.17
N PHE A 247 21.62 -12.12 -15.69
CA PHE A 247 21.55 -13.34 -14.90
C PHE A 247 22.34 -14.44 -15.59
N THR A 248 23.13 -15.18 -14.83
CA THR A 248 23.79 -16.40 -15.30
C THR A 248 23.54 -17.53 -14.31
N GLY A 249 22.97 -18.62 -14.77
CA GLY A 249 22.64 -19.78 -13.95
C GLY A 249 22.84 -21.10 -14.68
N THR A 250 23.04 -22.15 -13.89
CA THR A 250 23.12 -23.53 -14.35
C THR A 250 22.10 -24.35 -13.57
N TYR A 251 21.17 -24.96 -14.30
CA TYR A 251 20.32 -26.03 -13.81
C TYR A 251 21.04 -27.37 -14.02
N GLN A 252 21.12 -28.15 -12.95
CA GLN A 252 21.54 -29.54 -12.98
C GLN A 252 20.32 -30.39 -12.65
N VAL A 253 19.96 -31.29 -13.57
CA VAL A 253 18.72 -32.06 -13.51
C VAL A 253 19.05 -33.53 -13.43
N ASP A 254 18.61 -34.17 -12.34
CA ASP A 254 18.63 -35.62 -12.18
C ASP A 254 17.32 -36.22 -12.70
N LEU A 255 17.41 -37.27 -13.53
CA LEU A 255 16.27 -38.10 -13.89
C LEU A 255 16.01 -39.13 -12.79
N ARG A 256 14.73 -39.38 -12.47
CA ARG A 256 14.33 -40.30 -11.40
C ARG A 256 13.14 -41.16 -11.81
N GLN A 257 13.01 -42.27 -11.09
CA GLN A 257 11.79 -43.07 -11.04
C GLN A 257 11.14 -42.95 -9.66
N ASN A 258 9.81 -43.07 -9.61
CA ASN A 258 9.00 -43.05 -8.38
C ASN A 258 9.37 -44.14 -7.32
N GLN A 259 10.31 -45.07 -7.58
CA GLN A 259 10.69 -46.15 -6.64
C GLN A 259 12.20 -46.36 -6.42
N GLY A 260 13.07 -45.45 -6.89
CA GLY A 260 14.51 -45.48 -6.60
C GLY A 260 15.33 -46.55 -7.34
N GLU A 261 14.79 -47.11 -8.42
CA GLU A 261 15.57 -47.92 -9.37
C GLU A 261 16.30 -47.00 -10.36
N THR A 262 17.44 -47.45 -10.90
CA THR A 262 18.27 -46.67 -11.84
C THR A 262 17.91 -46.94 -13.30
N ARG A 263 16.87 -47.73 -13.56
CA ARG A 263 16.41 -48.09 -14.91
C ARG A 263 14.94 -47.72 -15.06
N LEU A 264 14.65 -46.86 -16.03
CA LEU A 264 13.29 -46.55 -16.44
C LEU A 264 12.91 -47.44 -17.63
N THR A 265 11.93 -48.33 -17.46
CA THR A 265 11.48 -49.26 -18.50
C THR A 265 10.20 -48.77 -19.19
N LEU A 266 10.01 -49.17 -20.43
CA LEU A 266 8.79 -48.86 -21.18
C LEU A 266 7.61 -49.71 -20.66
N GLY A 267 6.58 -49.06 -20.12
CA GLY A 267 5.33 -49.69 -19.70
C GLY A 267 4.29 -49.79 -20.82
N ASN A 268 3.16 -50.44 -20.56
CA ASN A 268 2.05 -50.55 -21.52
C ASN A 268 1.43 -49.19 -21.91
N ASP A 269 1.60 -48.18 -21.05
CA ASP A 269 1.06 -46.83 -21.21
C ASP A 269 2.21 -45.80 -21.41
N GLY A 270 3.41 -46.24 -21.80
CA GLY A 270 4.59 -45.37 -21.99
C GLY A 270 5.49 -45.24 -20.76
N PHE A 271 6.14 -44.08 -20.61
CA PHE A 271 7.13 -43.77 -19.55
C PHE A 271 6.49 -43.06 -18.32
N THR A 272 5.43 -43.64 -17.75
CA THR A 272 4.59 -42.97 -16.73
C THR A 272 5.22 -42.78 -15.35
N ASP A 273 6.37 -43.40 -15.07
CA ASP A 273 7.08 -43.29 -13.78
C ASP A 273 8.24 -42.28 -13.82
N LEU A 274 8.40 -41.54 -14.92
CA LEU A 274 9.42 -40.52 -15.08
C LEU A 274 9.14 -39.34 -14.13
N ALA A 275 10.17 -38.93 -13.41
CA ALA A 275 10.18 -37.70 -12.60
C ALA A 275 11.55 -37.04 -12.73
N THR A 276 11.65 -35.75 -12.40
CA THR A 276 12.95 -35.08 -12.34
C THR A 276 13.21 -34.37 -11.01
N THR A 277 14.46 -34.02 -10.76
CA THR A 277 14.81 -33.12 -9.67
C THR A 277 15.89 -32.17 -10.14
N GLY A 278 15.57 -30.88 -10.13
CA GLY A 278 16.50 -29.83 -10.53
C GLY A 278 17.18 -29.14 -9.35
N ARG A 279 18.40 -28.68 -9.61
CA ARG A 279 19.17 -27.80 -8.73
C ARG A 279 19.72 -26.63 -9.52
N LEU A 280 19.44 -25.41 -9.07
CA LEU A 280 19.92 -24.17 -9.68
C LEU A 280 21.08 -23.58 -8.89
N SER A 281 22.17 -23.24 -9.59
CA SER A 281 23.26 -22.43 -9.08
C SER A 281 23.53 -21.28 -10.04
N GLY A 282 23.75 -20.07 -9.51
CA GLY A 282 23.93 -18.90 -10.36
C GLY A 282 24.00 -17.59 -9.58
N THR A 283 24.21 -16.52 -10.33
CA THR A 283 24.22 -15.15 -9.83
C THR A 283 23.47 -14.26 -10.81
N GLY A 284 22.77 -13.27 -10.29
CA GLY A 284 22.12 -12.24 -11.09
C GLY A 284 22.26 -10.88 -10.45
N GLU A 285 22.16 -9.86 -11.28
CA GLU A 285 22.14 -8.46 -10.88
C GLU A 285 21.16 -7.70 -11.78
N ALA A 286 20.20 -7.01 -11.18
CA ALA A 286 19.33 -6.06 -11.89
C ALA A 286 19.67 -4.65 -11.42
N ASN A 287 20.06 -3.80 -12.35
CA ASN A 287 20.41 -2.40 -12.14
C ASN A 287 19.37 -1.54 -12.86
N LEU A 288 18.63 -0.75 -12.08
CA LEU A 288 17.57 0.12 -12.58
C LEU A 288 17.79 1.55 -12.07
N ALA A 289 17.56 2.53 -12.93
CA ALA A 289 17.31 3.90 -12.49
C ALA A 289 15.79 4.03 -12.26
N THR A 290 15.39 4.57 -11.11
CA THR A 290 13.97 4.67 -10.75
C THR A 290 13.59 6.11 -10.41
N TYR A 291 12.54 6.57 -11.07
CA TYR A 291 11.92 7.87 -10.84
C TYR A 291 10.58 7.62 -10.14
N ASN A 292 10.53 7.87 -8.84
CA ASN A 292 9.46 7.39 -7.97
C ASN A 292 8.63 8.59 -7.51
N SER A 293 7.32 8.61 -7.79
CA SER A 293 6.45 9.73 -7.41
C SER A 293 5.05 9.25 -7.01
N PHE A 294 4.37 10.00 -6.13
CA PHE A 294 2.97 9.71 -5.83
C PHE A 294 2.09 9.97 -7.06
N LEU A 295 2.36 11.07 -7.76
CA LEU A 295 1.69 11.40 -9.01
C LEU A 295 2.74 11.85 -10.05
N PRO A 296 3.37 10.90 -10.76
CA PRO A 296 4.36 11.20 -11.78
C PRO A 296 3.87 12.18 -12.86
N GLU A 297 4.79 12.96 -13.43
CA GLU A 297 4.45 14.01 -14.42
C GLU A 297 3.68 13.43 -15.62
N PHE A 298 4.02 12.22 -16.06
CA PHE A 298 3.34 11.52 -17.16
C PHE A 298 1.86 11.18 -16.89
N LEU A 299 1.40 11.30 -15.64
CA LEU A 299 0.02 11.09 -15.20
C LEU A 299 -0.68 12.38 -14.75
N SER A 300 0.09 13.42 -14.40
CA SER A 300 -0.40 14.60 -13.69
C SER A 300 -1.43 15.45 -14.45
N GLY A 301 -1.52 15.34 -15.78
CA GLY A 301 -2.48 16.08 -16.61
C GLY A 301 -2.44 17.62 -16.45
N GLY A 302 -1.45 18.17 -15.73
CA GLY A 302 -1.37 19.58 -15.35
C GLY A 302 -2.14 19.99 -14.08
N SER A 303 -2.64 19.06 -13.26
CA SER A 303 -3.31 19.41 -12.00
C SER A 303 -2.30 19.91 -10.96
N SER A 304 -2.38 21.20 -10.60
CA SER A 304 -1.38 21.89 -9.74
C SER A 304 -1.67 21.81 -8.23
N ALA A 305 -2.69 21.05 -7.82
CA ALA A 305 -3.26 21.07 -6.47
C ALA A 305 -3.41 19.66 -5.88
N VAL A 306 -2.40 18.80 -6.00
CA VAL A 306 -2.43 17.44 -5.44
C VAL A 306 -1.12 17.18 -4.69
N PHE A 307 -1.21 16.59 -3.49
CA PHE A 307 -0.06 16.21 -2.66
C PHE A 307 0.89 15.27 -3.42
N ASN A 308 2.08 15.76 -3.78
CA ASN A 308 3.05 14.96 -4.54
C ASN A 308 4.47 15.06 -4.00
N ILE A 309 5.11 13.91 -3.87
CA ILE A 309 6.53 13.77 -3.55
C ILE A 309 7.19 13.00 -4.70
N ALA A 310 8.37 13.44 -5.10
CA ALA A 310 9.20 12.75 -6.09
C ALA A 310 10.59 12.44 -5.53
N VAL A 311 11.02 11.20 -5.72
CA VAL A 311 12.30 10.65 -5.26
C VAL A 311 12.96 9.91 -6.41
N ASP A 312 14.21 10.27 -6.72
CA ASP A 312 15.05 9.55 -7.66
C ASP A 312 15.96 8.57 -6.90
N ALA A 313 16.21 7.39 -7.46
CA ALA A 313 17.17 6.44 -6.90
C ALA A 313 17.73 5.49 -7.95
N ASP A 314 18.92 4.96 -7.69
CA ASP A 314 19.46 3.81 -8.42
C ASP A 314 19.22 2.54 -7.59
N ALA A 315 18.45 1.59 -8.13
CA ALA A 315 18.16 0.31 -7.50
C ALA A 315 19.05 -0.81 -8.09
N GLN A 316 19.84 -1.45 -7.22
CA GLN A 316 20.64 -2.63 -7.55
C GLN A 316 20.10 -3.84 -6.78
N ILE A 317 19.62 -4.85 -7.50
CA ILE A 317 19.09 -6.08 -6.92
C ILE A 317 20.08 -7.21 -7.18
N THR A 318 20.58 -7.85 -6.13
CA THR A 318 21.59 -8.91 -6.22
C THR A 318 21.02 -10.26 -5.79
N TYR A 319 21.28 -11.27 -6.60
CA TYR A 319 20.83 -12.65 -6.39
C TYR A 319 22.04 -13.57 -6.29
N GLN A 320 22.03 -14.44 -5.28
CA GLN A 320 23.04 -15.47 -5.13
C GLN A 320 22.38 -16.83 -4.85
N LEU A 321 22.39 -17.69 -5.86
CA LEU A 321 21.79 -19.02 -5.83
C LEU A 321 22.92 -20.04 -5.73
N SER A 322 22.95 -20.80 -4.65
CA SER A 322 23.94 -21.84 -4.42
C SER A 322 23.23 -23.16 -4.21
N ASN A 323 23.12 -23.94 -5.28
CA ASN A 323 22.56 -25.28 -5.24
C ASN A 323 21.15 -25.31 -4.60
N VAL A 324 20.27 -24.43 -5.08
CA VAL A 324 18.88 -24.30 -4.62
C VAL A 324 18.01 -25.33 -5.32
N LEU A 325 17.05 -25.93 -4.63
CA LEU A 325 16.08 -26.86 -5.25
C LEU A 325 15.10 -26.09 -6.13
N THR A 326 14.73 -26.65 -7.28
CA THR A 326 13.79 -26.04 -8.22
C THR A 326 12.34 -26.48 -8.03
N ASP A 327 12.13 -27.69 -7.49
CA ASP A 327 10.82 -28.22 -7.11
C ASP A 327 10.33 -27.51 -5.83
N VAL A 328 9.83 -26.30 -6.00
CA VAL A 328 9.31 -25.43 -4.93
C VAL A 328 7.81 -25.12 -5.05
N PHE A 329 7.18 -25.52 -6.15
CA PHE A 329 5.75 -25.40 -6.39
C PHE A 329 5.12 -26.78 -6.51
N ASP A 330 3.87 -26.91 -6.10
CA ASP A 330 3.07 -28.10 -6.40
C ASP A 330 2.34 -27.98 -7.75
N ALA A 331 1.62 -29.03 -8.14
CA ALA A 331 0.86 -29.07 -9.39
C ALA A 331 -0.29 -28.04 -9.47
N SER A 332 -0.64 -27.39 -8.36
CA SER A 332 -1.63 -26.30 -8.31
C SER A 332 -1.00 -24.91 -8.37
N GLY A 333 0.34 -24.83 -8.39
CA GLY A 333 1.08 -23.57 -8.36
C GLY A 333 1.28 -23.00 -6.96
N GLU A 334 0.96 -23.75 -5.90
CA GLU A 334 1.18 -23.32 -4.53
C GLU A 334 2.66 -23.51 -4.16
N GLN A 335 3.26 -22.49 -3.56
CA GLN A 335 4.65 -22.58 -3.10
C GLN A 335 4.73 -23.47 -1.84
N ILE A 336 5.42 -24.60 -1.97
CA ILE A 336 5.56 -25.61 -0.91
C ILE A 336 6.93 -25.61 -0.23
N LYS A 337 7.93 -24.91 -0.81
CA LYS A 337 9.30 -24.80 -0.27
C LYS A 337 9.89 -23.42 -0.52
N ASP A 338 10.83 -23.01 0.34
CA ASP A 338 11.57 -21.76 0.17
C ASP A 338 12.59 -21.86 -0.97
N PHE A 339 12.55 -20.89 -1.89
CA PHE A 339 13.46 -20.82 -3.03
C PHE A 339 14.78 -20.08 -2.67
N GLY A 340 15.62 -20.71 -1.85
CA GLY A 340 16.96 -20.20 -1.53
C GLY A 340 16.96 -18.87 -0.74
N PRO A 341 18.09 -18.17 -0.63
CA PRO A 341 18.19 -16.94 0.15
C PRO A 341 17.45 -15.77 -0.51
N SER A 342 16.86 -14.87 0.29
CA SER A 342 16.25 -13.64 -0.19
C SER A 342 17.26 -12.74 -0.94
N PRO A 343 16.87 -12.09 -2.04
CA PRO A 343 17.70 -11.13 -2.75
C PRO A 343 17.92 -9.88 -1.90
N THR A 344 19.06 -9.23 -2.11
CA THR A 344 19.36 -7.93 -1.50
C THR A 344 19.09 -6.85 -2.52
N ILE A 345 18.33 -5.83 -2.12
CA ILE A 345 18.04 -4.64 -2.91
C ILE A 345 18.80 -3.49 -2.27
N ARG A 346 19.65 -2.84 -3.04
CA ARG A 346 20.43 -1.69 -2.60
C ARG A 346 19.97 -0.47 -3.38
N PHE A 347 19.50 0.53 -2.66
CA PHE A 347 19.21 1.84 -3.22
C PHE A 347 20.40 2.76 -2.97
N THR A 348 20.92 3.33 -4.05
CA THR A 348 21.98 4.33 -4.03
C THR A 348 21.49 5.63 -4.64
N ASN A 349 22.18 6.73 -4.36
CA ASN A 349 21.82 8.05 -4.90
C ASN A 349 20.35 8.41 -4.66
N VAL A 350 19.80 8.09 -3.48
CA VAL A 350 18.42 8.47 -3.16
C VAL A 350 18.36 9.98 -3.03
N MET A 351 17.55 10.64 -3.85
CA MET A 351 17.46 12.09 -3.97
C MET A 351 15.99 12.54 -3.96
N LEU A 352 15.66 13.56 -3.16
CA LEU A 352 14.33 14.18 -3.13
C LEU A 352 14.28 15.37 -4.10
N ASP A 353 13.26 15.45 -4.95
CA ASP A 353 13.01 16.65 -5.75
C ASP A 353 12.41 17.75 -4.85
N LEU A 354 13.19 18.81 -4.57
CA LEU A 354 12.73 19.92 -3.74
C LEU A 354 11.71 20.80 -4.45
N GLY A 355 11.73 20.84 -5.78
CA GLY A 355 10.73 21.54 -6.58
C GLY A 355 9.36 20.93 -6.36
N THR A 356 9.22 19.62 -6.58
CA THR A 356 7.98 18.88 -6.33
C THR A 356 7.61 18.89 -4.84
N PHE A 357 8.57 18.71 -3.94
CA PHE A 357 8.30 18.73 -2.50
C PHE A 357 7.71 20.07 -2.03
N TYR A 358 8.29 21.22 -2.37
CA TYR A 358 7.76 22.51 -1.91
C TYR A 358 6.50 22.94 -2.67
N ASN A 359 6.45 22.70 -3.98
CA ASN A 359 5.31 23.12 -4.79
C ASN A 359 4.13 22.18 -4.64
N ASP A 360 4.34 20.87 -4.73
CA ASP A 360 3.22 19.95 -4.89
C ASP A 360 2.93 19.17 -3.61
N PHE A 361 3.81 19.20 -2.60
CA PHE A 361 3.50 18.66 -1.27
C PHE A 361 3.23 19.76 -0.25
N ILE A 362 4.14 20.72 -0.03
CA ILE A 362 3.99 21.71 1.05
C ILE A 362 2.91 22.75 0.76
N ARG A 363 2.79 23.24 -0.47
CA ARG A 363 1.79 24.26 -0.78
C ARG A 363 0.37 23.79 -0.53
N PRO A 364 -0.06 22.62 -1.03
CA PRO A 364 -1.37 22.08 -0.67
C PRO A 364 -1.55 21.94 0.85
N ILE A 365 -0.53 21.51 1.63
CA ILE A 365 -0.67 21.42 3.10
C ILE A 365 -1.04 22.77 3.69
N VAL A 366 -0.35 23.83 3.28
CA VAL A 366 -0.62 25.18 3.80
C VAL A 366 -2.00 25.66 3.38
N GLU A 367 -2.38 25.48 2.11
CA GLU A 367 -3.69 25.88 1.58
C GLU A 367 -4.83 25.16 2.33
N GLU A 368 -4.73 23.83 2.52
CA GLU A 368 -5.74 23.07 3.27
C GLU A 368 -5.76 23.43 4.77
N THR A 369 -4.59 23.73 5.36
CA THR A 369 -4.52 24.20 6.75
C THR A 369 -5.17 25.59 6.89
N GLN A 370 -4.98 26.50 5.94
CA GLN A 370 -5.62 27.82 5.93
C GLN A 370 -7.15 27.70 5.89
N ASP A 371 -7.66 26.85 5.00
CA ASP A 371 -9.10 26.60 4.88
C ASP A 371 -9.68 26.02 6.19
N ALA A 372 -9.01 25.05 6.82
CA ALA A 372 -9.46 24.47 8.09
C ALA A 372 -9.37 25.44 9.28
N LEU A 373 -8.33 26.27 9.36
CA LEU A 373 -8.13 27.21 10.46
C LEU A 373 -8.95 28.51 10.34
N THR A 374 -9.62 28.75 9.21
CA THR A 374 -10.46 29.94 9.01
C THR A 374 -11.57 30.05 10.07
N ASP A 375 -12.16 28.94 10.52
CA ASP A 375 -13.17 28.93 11.58
C ASP A 375 -12.62 29.30 12.98
N LEU A 376 -11.30 29.21 13.17
CA LEU A 376 -10.60 29.62 14.38
C LEU A 376 -10.12 31.07 14.34
N GLU A 377 -10.32 31.79 13.22
CA GLU A 377 -10.05 33.23 13.10
C GLU A 377 -10.63 34.03 14.29
N PRO A 378 -11.86 33.77 14.81
CA PRO A 378 -12.36 34.49 15.97
C PRO A 378 -11.52 34.32 17.25
N VAL A 379 -10.84 33.17 17.42
CA VAL A 379 -9.93 32.92 18.55
C VAL A 379 -8.66 33.75 18.37
N VAL A 380 -8.11 33.74 17.15
CA VAL A 380 -6.91 34.50 16.79
C VAL A 380 -7.19 36.00 16.94
N ASP A 381 -8.26 36.50 16.35
CA ASP A 381 -8.74 37.88 16.44
C ASP A 381 -8.95 38.32 17.89
N PHE A 382 -9.56 37.48 18.72
CA PHE A 382 -9.72 37.79 20.14
C PHE A 382 -8.39 38.07 20.83
N LEU A 383 -7.31 37.39 20.42
CA LEU A 383 -5.97 37.55 21.00
C LEU A 383 -5.17 38.71 20.41
N THR A 384 -5.33 38.96 19.10
CA THR A 384 -4.52 39.91 18.32
C THR A 384 -5.20 41.26 18.12
N GLU A 385 -6.53 41.35 18.18
CA GLU A 385 -7.25 42.61 18.03
C GLU A 385 -7.22 43.46 19.32
N PRO A 386 -7.26 44.80 19.20
CA PRO A 386 -7.38 45.68 20.35
C PRO A 386 -8.69 45.47 21.12
N VAL A 387 -8.62 45.32 22.45
CA VAL A 387 -9.81 45.08 23.28
C VAL A 387 -10.76 46.30 23.23
N PRO A 388 -12.03 46.11 22.81
CA PRO A 388 -13.01 47.19 22.78
C PRO A 388 -13.20 47.85 24.15
N LEU A 389 -13.48 49.16 24.17
CA LEU A 389 -13.67 50.01 25.37
C LEU A 389 -12.38 50.38 26.12
N LEU A 390 -11.37 49.51 26.13
CA LEU A 390 -10.05 49.83 26.70
C LEU A 390 -9.24 50.75 25.79
N ASP A 391 -9.52 50.74 24.48
CA ASP A 391 -9.02 51.68 23.47
C ASP A 391 -9.23 53.16 23.85
N LYS A 392 -10.30 53.47 24.61
CA LYS A 392 -10.63 54.82 25.09
C LYS A 392 -9.99 55.17 26.44
N LEU A 393 -9.58 54.16 27.21
CA LEU A 393 -9.04 54.32 28.56
C LEU A 393 -7.50 54.28 28.57
N ILE A 394 -6.89 53.57 27.63
CA ILE A 394 -5.44 53.38 27.53
C ILE A 394 -4.96 53.82 26.13
N PRO A 395 -4.08 54.85 26.02
CA PRO A 395 -3.65 55.40 24.73
C PRO A 395 -2.96 54.43 23.77
N SER A 396 -2.44 53.31 24.27
CA SER A 396 -1.70 52.31 23.48
C SER A 396 -2.59 51.32 22.72
N LYS A 397 -3.93 51.31 22.94
CA LYS A 397 -4.87 50.34 22.35
C LYS A 397 -4.41 48.88 22.52
N PRO A 398 -4.27 48.40 23.77
CA PRO A 398 -3.68 47.10 24.02
C PRO A 398 -4.57 45.95 23.52
N THR A 399 -3.95 44.91 22.96
CA THR A 399 -4.59 43.61 22.66
C THR A 399 -4.77 42.78 23.93
N VAL A 400 -5.48 41.65 23.87
CA VAL A 400 -5.60 40.72 25.01
C VAL A 400 -4.21 40.23 25.43
N LEU A 401 -3.34 39.92 24.48
CA LEU A 401 -1.97 39.48 24.73
C LEU A 401 -1.10 40.58 25.37
N ASP A 402 -1.24 41.83 24.93
CA ASP A 402 -0.55 42.97 25.54
C ASP A 402 -0.97 43.18 27.00
N LEU A 403 -2.28 43.03 27.28
CA LEU A 403 -2.81 43.11 28.63
C LEU A 403 -2.30 41.97 29.51
N ALA A 404 -2.16 40.76 28.96
CA ALA A 404 -1.61 39.62 29.66
C ALA A 404 -0.15 39.87 30.06
N ILE A 405 0.68 40.36 29.12
CA ILE A 405 2.10 40.69 29.37
C ILE A 405 2.20 41.80 30.42
N LEU A 406 1.32 42.81 30.37
CA LEU A 406 1.26 43.88 31.36
C LEU A 406 0.83 43.36 32.74
N ALA A 407 -0.15 42.46 32.80
CA ALA A 407 -0.65 41.84 34.02
C ALA A 407 0.38 40.91 34.69
N ALA A 408 1.26 40.26 33.90
CA ALA A 408 2.33 39.42 34.42
C ALA A 408 3.36 40.18 35.28
N GLY A 409 3.56 41.49 35.02
CA GLY A 409 4.47 42.34 35.78
C GLY A 409 5.91 41.82 35.77
N ASN A 410 6.49 41.60 36.96
CA ASN A 410 7.87 41.09 37.11
C ASN A 410 7.96 39.57 37.29
N LYS A 411 6.88 38.82 37.04
CA LYS A 411 6.88 37.35 37.16
C LYS A 411 7.51 36.74 35.91
N GLU A 412 8.82 36.51 35.96
CA GLU A 412 9.62 36.04 34.81
C GLU A 412 9.06 34.78 34.14
N THR A 413 8.63 33.78 34.92
CA THR A 413 8.03 32.54 34.39
C THR A 413 6.74 32.78 33.60
N LEU A 414 5.87 33.68 34.06
CA LEU A 414 4.62 34.02 33.35
C LEU A 414 4.91 34.86 32.10
N LYS A 415 5.93 35.71 32.15
CA LYS A 415 6.34 36.49 31.00
C LYS A 415 6.87 35.58 29.89
N THR A 416 7.68 34.58 30.23
CA THR A 416 8.20 33.59 29.27
C THR A 416 7.07 32.76 28.65
N SER A 417 6.08 32.32 29.43
CA SER A 417 4.93 31.58 28.87
C SER A 417 4.09 32.43 27.92
N LEU A 418 3.86 33.71 28.25
CA LEU A 418 3.12 34.63 27.38
C LEU A 418 3.90 35.01 26.11
N GLU A 419 5.23 35.09 26.18
CA GLU A 419 6.08 35.24 25.00
C GLU A 419 6.02 33.99 24.10
N ALA A 420 5.89 32.78 24.67
CA ALA A 420 5.66 31.55 23.91
C ALA A 420 4.25 31.49 23.29
N THR A 421 3.22 31.93 24.01
CA THR A 421 1.85 32.11 23.49
C THR A 421 1.85 33.10 22.32
N LYS A 422 2.56 34.23 22.46
CA LYS A 422 2.73 35.20 21.38
C LYS A 422 3.31 34.57 20.12
N ALA A 423 4.37 33.79 20.28
CA ALA A 423 4.98 33.08 19.16
C ALA A 423 4.04 32.04 18.53
N ALA A 424 3.21 31.35 19.32
CA ALA A 424 2.23 30.40 18.79
C ALA A 424 1.13 31.12 17.97
N VAL A 425 0.58 32.22 18.50
CA VAL A 425 -0.42 33.03 17.80
C VAL A 425 0.17 33.65 16.52
N GLU A 426 1.40 34.14 16.56
CA GLU A 426 2.11 34.63 15.37
C GLU A 426 2.31 33.52 14.31
N VAL A 427 2.45 32.24 14.71
CA VAL A 427 2.50 31.12 13.75
C VAL A 427 1.12 30.84 13.14
N ILE A 428 0.04 30.85 13.92
CA ILE A 428 -1.31 30.69 13.36
C ILE A 428 -1.62 31.81 12.37
N ASP A 429 -1.36 33.07 12.78
CA ASP A 429 -1.49 34.26 11.93
C ASP A 429 -0.63 34.16 10.68
N ALA A 430 0.64 33.73 10.83
CA ALA A 430 1.53 33.52 9.70
C ALA A 430 1.10 32.40 8.76
N ILE A 431 0.44 31.34 9.25
CA ILE A 431 -0.16 30.28 8.42
C ILE A 431 -1.36 30.85 7.67
N LEU A 432 -2.30 31.50 8.36
CA LEU A 432 -3.49 32.11 7.76
C LEU A 432 -3.14 33.14 6.67
N ASP A 433 -2.08 33.93 6.88
CA ASP A 433 -1.60 34.96 5.95
C ASP A 433 -0.47 34.48 5.01
N PHE A 434 -0.09 33.20 5.04
CA PHE A 434 1.09 32.73 4.30
C PHE A 434 0.88 32.78 2.78
N ASP A 435 1.56 33.72 2.11
CA ASP A 435 1.63 33.76 0.64
C ASP A 435 2.77 32.86 0.13
N LEU A 436 2.39 31.71 -0.40
CA LEU A 436 3.28 30.76 -1.08
C LEU A 436 3.53 31.14 -2.55
N SER A 437 3.88 32.39 -2.83
CA SER A 437 4.30 32.80 -4.17
C SER A 437 5.69 32.25 -4.52
N ILE A 438 5.77 30.93 -4.72
CA ILE A 438 6.97 30.19 -5.10
C ILE A 438 7.29 30.53 -6.56
N THR A 439 8.38 31.29 -6.77
CA THR A 439 8.85 31.71 -8.10
C THR A 439 10.14 30.99 -8.54
N GLU A 440 10.62 30.01 -7.77
CA GLU A 440 11.84 29.27 -8.11
C GLU A 440 11.54 28.15 -9.12
N THR A 441 12.00 28.33 -10.36
CA THR A 441 11.81 27.39 -11.49
C THR A 441 13.00 26.45 -11.70
N SER A 442 13.93 26.33 -10.75
CA SER A 442 15.08 25.43 -10.91
C SER A 442 14.86 24.15 -10.10
N GLN A 443 14.73 23.01 -10.78
CA GLN A 443 14.82 21.68 -10.19
C GLN A 443 16.09 21.60 -9.33
N LYS A 444 15.90 21.45 -8.03
CA LYS A 444 16.96 21.22 -7.05
C LYS A 444 16.65 19.89 -6.40
N VAL A 445 17.64 19.00 -6.39
CA VAL A 445 17.54 17.70 -5.73
C VAL A 445 18.32 17.71 -4.42
N GLN A 446 17.77 17.06 -3.39
CA GLN A 446 18.42 16.91 -2.09
C GLN A 446 18.85 15.45 -1.90
N PRO A 447 20.17 15.16 -1.81
CA PRO A 447 20.64 13.82 -1.47
C PRO A 447 20.17 13.40 -0.08
N LEU A 448 19.51 12.23 -0.03
CA LEU A 448 18.96 11.61 1.17
C LEU A 448 19.83 10.46 1.69
N GLY A 449 20.62 9.83 0.82
CA GLY A 449 21.61 8.83 1.20
C GLY A 449 21.47 7.51 0.44
N THR A 450 21.77 6.41 1.12
CA THR A 450 21.77 5.06 0.55
C THR A 450 21.36 4.05 1.62
N PHE A 451 20.69 2.97 1.20
CA PHE A 451 20.31 1.88 2.07
C PHE A 451 20.26 0.55 1.31
N SER A 452 20.25 -0.55 2.07
CA SER A 452 20.05 -1.90 1.56
C SER A 452 18.93 -2.58 2.34
N ALA A 453 18.12 -3.35 1.64
CA ALA A 453 17.03 -4.13 2.20
C ALA A 453 17.03 -5.55 1.63
N LYS A 454 16.43 -6.50 2.36
CA LYS A 454 16.16 -7.85 1.87
C LYS A 454 14.73 -7.95 1.42
N ALA A 455 14.52 -8.42 0.18
CA ALA A 455 13.17 -8.61 -0.33
C ALA A 455 12.46 -9.76 0.39
N MET A 456 11.21 -9.53 0.77
CA MET A 456 10.31 -10.60 1.19
C MET A 456 9.69 -11.18 -0.08
N ARG A 457 9.91 -12.47 -0.32
CA ARG A 457 9.42 -13.13 -1.54
C ARG A 457 8.30 -14.10 -1.19
N SER A 458 7.21 -14.00 -1.92
CA SER A 458 6.12 -14.99 -1.96
C SER A 458 5.73 -15.19 -3.41
N PHE A 459 5.80 -16.42 -3.92
CA PHE A 459 5.54 -16.73 -5.34
C PHE A 459 4.26 -17.54 -5.55
N GLY A 460 3.58 -17.96 -4.48
CA GLY A 460 2.33 -18.73 -4.56
C GLY A 460 1.07 -17.86 -4.40
N THR A 461 -0.10 -18.47 -4.62
CA THR A 461 -1.37 -17.89 -4.19
C THR A 461 -1.44 -17.94 -2.67
N SER A 462 -0.85 -16.96 -1.99
CA SER A 462 -1.18 -16.76 -0.58
C SER A 462 -2.68 -16.50 -0.52
N SER A 463 -3.42 -17.34 0.22
CA SER A 463 -4.69 -16.89 0.76
C SER A 463 -4.35 -15.70 1.63
N GLU A 464 -4.46 -14.49 1.09
CA GLU A 464 -4.53 -13.27 1.86
C GLU A 464 -5.45 -13.57 3.05
N PRO A 465 -4.98 -13.43 4.30
CA PRO A 465 -5.84 -13.62 5.45
C PRO A 465 -7.07 -12.74 5.25
N SER A 466 -8.21 -13.36 5.00
CA SER A 466 -9.45 -12.63 4.74
C SER A 466 -9.73 -11.78 5.98
N GLY A 467 -9.63 -10.45 5.83
CA GLY A 467 -9.81 -9.49 6.93
C GLY A 467 -8.56 -8.78 7.45
N MET A 468 -7.40 -8.83 6.75
CA MET A 468 -6.40 -7.77 6.93
C MET A 468 -6.67 -6.61 5.97
N ASP A 469 -6.72 -5.42 6.54
CA ASP A 469 -6.72 -4.14 5.84
C ASP A 469 -5.48 -4.06 4.93
N PRO A 470 -5.62 -3.73 3.62
CA PRO A 470 -4.47 -3.43 2.75
C PRO A 470 -3.55 -2.31 3.30
N MET A 471 -4.02 -1.50 4.26
CA MET A 471 -3.23 -0.53 5.04
C MET A 471 -2.24 -1.16 6.03
N ASN A 472 -2.39 -2.45 6.34
CA ASN A 472 -1.39 -3.25 7.02
C ASN A 472 -0.65 -4.12 6.01
N THR A 473 -0.16 -3.50 4.92
CA THR A 473 0.70 -4.19 3.97
C THR A 473 1.90 -4.71 4.75
N ALA A 474 2.03 -6.04 4.85
CA ALA A 474 3.25 -6.62 5.38
C ALA A 474 4.42 -6.01 4.60
N LYS A 475 5.36 -5.36 5.31
CA LYS A 475 6.53 -4.70 4.71
C LYS A 475 7.07 -5.56 3.56
N LYS A 476 7.19 -5.01 2.35
CA LYS A 476 7.61 -5.80 1.17
C LYS A 476 9.11 -6.13 1.19
N ALA A 477 9.86 -5.39 2.00
CA ALA A 477 11.28 -5.60 2.23
C ALA A 477 11.67 -5.17 3.66
N GLU A 478 12.70 -5.82 4.20
CA GLU A 478 13.28 -5.48 5.49
C GLU A 478 14.60 -4.70 5.29
N ILE A 479 14.66 -3.45 5.76
CA ILE A 479 15.89 -2.65 5.72
C ILE A 479 16.94 -3.30 6.62
N THR A 480 18.09 -3.66 6.05
CA THR A 480 19.19 -4.31 6.77
C THR A 480 20.35 -3.37 7.09
N GLU A 481 20.58 -2.38 6.22
CA GLU A 481 21.65 -1.39 6.37
C GLU A 481 21.16 -0.04 5.83
N SER A 482 21.52 1.05 6.50
CA SER A 482 21.21 2.41 6.03
C SER A 482 22.32 3.39 6.38
N ASN A 483 22.49 4.38 5.50
CA ASN A 483 23.38 5.52 5.69
C ASN A 483 22.66 6.79 5.24
N PRO A 484 21.68 7.28 6.03
CA PRO A 484 20.93 8.49 5.72
C PRO A 484 21.81 9.74 5.84
N ASN A 485 21.55 10.75 5.01
CA ASN A 485 22.17 12.07 5.11
C ASN A 485 21.51 12.87 6.26
N THR A 486 22.13 12.84 7.44
CA THR A 486 21.60 13.54 8.62
C THR A 486 21.60 15.06 8.52
N ASN A 487 22.24 15.64 7.49
CA ASN A 487 22.25 17.09 7.25
C ASN A 487 21.24 17.51 6.17
N ALA A 488 20.43 16.59 5.63
CA ALA A 488 19.55 16.85 4.49
C ALA A 488 18.60 18.04 4.71
N ALA A 489 18.04 18.20 5.92
CA ALA A 489 17.18 19.34 6.25
C ALA A 489 17.91 20.70 6.18
N ASP A 490 19.17 20.76 6.64
CA ASP A 490 19.95 22.00 6.62
C ASP A 490 20.44 22.32 5.21
N GLU A 491 20.90 21.31 4.46
CA GLU A 491 21.30 21.44 3.06
C GLU A 491 20.12 21.86 2.15
N ALA A 492 18.92 21.33 2.39
CA ALA A 492 17.70 21.76 1.69
C ALA A 492 17.37 23.23 1.98
N SER A 493 17.58 23.67 3.23
CA SER A 493 17.38 25.07 3.64
C SER A 493 18.40 26.02 3.01
N GLU A 494 19.65 25.60 2.89
CA GLU A 494 20.69 26.41 2.23
C GLU A 494 20.45 26.51 0.71
N SER A 495 19.95 25.43 0.10
CA SER A 495 19.76 25.36 -1.34
C SER A 495 18.49 26.06 -1.84
N SER A 496 17.44 26.23 -1.03
CA SER A 496 16.16 26.84 -1.45
C SER A 496 15.79 28.10 -0.64
N GLN A 497 15.45 29.20 -1.33
CA GLN A 497 14.95 30.43 -0.67
C GLN A 497 13.57 30.19 -0.04
N VAL A 498 12.71 29.43 -0.71
CA VAL A 498 11.39 29.02 -0.19
C VAL A 498 11.56 28.23 1.10
N SER A 499 12.52 27.30 1.15
CA SER A 499 12.81 26.53 2.35
C SER A 499 13.21 27.44 3.52
N ARG A 500 14.03 28.47 3.27
CA ARG A 500 14.40 29.45 4.31
C ARG A 500 13.21 30.28 4.77
N ASP A 501 12.41 30.77 3.84
CA ASP A 501 11.27 31.62 4.15
C ASP A 501 10.23 30.83 4.95
N PHE A 502 9.95 29.58 4.55
CA PHE A 502 9.10 28.64 5.28
C PHE A 502 9.62 28.33 6.70
N LYS A 503 10.92 28.01 6.84
CA LYS A 503 11.53 27.77 8.17
C LYS A 503 11.50 29.04 9.04
N ALA A 504 11.63 30.22 8.43
CA ALA A 504 11.64 31.49 9.13
C ALA A 504 10.25 31.95 9.58
N SER A 505 9.20 31.69 8.78
CA SER A 505 7.83 32.04 9.11
C SER A 505 7.21 31.12 10.16
N LEU A 506 7.54 29.82 10.14
CA LEU A 506 6.80 28.81 10.90
C LEU A 506 7.59 28.26 12.13
N GLY A 507 8.86 28.64 12.26
CA GLY A 507 9.70 28.27 13.40
C GLY A 507 9.92 26.77 13.55
N GLY A 508 10.23 26.31 14.78
CA GLY A 508 10.48 24.90 15.09
C GLY A 508 9.23 24.05 15.35
N ARG A 509 8.03 24.57 15.06
CA ARG A 509 6.74 23.93 15.34
C ARG A 509 6.24 23.04 14.20
N ILE A 510 6.85 23.18 13.01
CA ILE A 510 6.60 22.34 11.85
C ILE A 510 7.81 21.45 11.60
N ILE A 511 7.55 20.18 11.37
CA ILE A 511 8.54 19.12 11.20
C ILE A 511 8.32 18.49 9.83
N PHE A 512 9.43 18.30 9.10
CA PHE A 512 9.48 17.51 7.88
C PHE A 512 10.26 16.22 8.16
N PRO A 513 9.61 15.15 8.66
CA PRO A 513 10.29 13.91 9.01
C PRO A 513 11.16 13.34 7.89
N LEU A 514 10.78 13.53 6.62
CA LEU A 514 11.52 13.02 5.45
C LEU A 514 12.89 13.68 5.25
N LEU A 515 13.05 14.95 5.68
CA LEU A 515 14.31 15.69 5.59
C LEU A 515 15.12 15.59 6.89
N GLN A 516 14.45 15.49 8.04
CA GLN A 516 15.11 15.36 9.34
C GLN A 516 15.65 13.95 9.58
N ASP A 517 14.90 12.93 9.15
CA ASP A 517 15.33 11.53 9.12
C ASP A 517 15.00 10.92 7.75
N PRO A 518 15.96 10.95 6.80
CA PRO A 518 15.79 10.34 5.48
C PRO A 518 15.45 8.84 5.50
N SER A 519 15.62 8.15 6.63
CA SER A 519 15.17 6.76 6.79
C SER A 519 13.67 6.60 6.59
N ASN A 520 12.87 7.66 6.78
CA ASN A 520 11.45 7.66 6.47
C ASN A 520 11.18 7.50 4.97
N VAL A 521 11.99 8.13 4.10
CA VAL A 521 11.90 7.89 2.64
C VAL A 521 12.31 6.47 2.29
N PHE A 522 13.33 5.91 2.96
CA PHE A 522 13.76 4.53 2.74
C PHE A 522 12.65 3.52 3.08
N LYS A 523 11.87 3.79 4.13
CA LYS A 523 10.69 3.00 4.49
C LYS A 523 9.62 3.03 3.38
N LEU A 524 9.31 4.20 2.84
CA LEU A 524 8.37 4.33 1.72
C LEU A 524 8.84 3.55 0.48
N LEU A 525 10.14 3.60 0.15
CA LEU A 525 10.72 2.86 -0.97
C LEU A 525 10.69 1.33 -0.78
N VAL A 526 10.54 0.83 0.46
CA VAL A 526 10.33 -0.60 0.74
C VAL A 526 8.86 -1.00 0.94
N GLY A 527 7.93 -0.07 0.72
CA GLY A 527 6.49 -0.30 0.88
C GLY A 527 5.98 -0.18 2.32
N ASP A 528 6.76 0.39 3.24
CA ASP A 528 6.34 0.65 4.62
C ASP A 528 5.64 2.00 4.71
N ILE A 529 4.33 1.98 4.98
CA ILE A 529 3.46 3.16 5.06
C ILE A 529 3.35 3.76 6.48
N THR A 530 4.08 3.21 7.46
CA THR A 530 4.11 3.75 8.84
C THR A 530 4.77 5.12 9.02
N PRO A 531 5.66 5.62 8.13
CA PRO A 531 6.24 6.95 8.30
C PRO A 531 5.22 8.07 8.20
N GLN A 532 5.34 9.02 9.12
CA GLN A 532 4.73 10.32 8.97
C GLN A 532 5.56 11.17 8.00
N LEU A 533 4.90 11.89 7.08
CA LEU A 533 5.55 12.68 6.03
C LEU A 533 5.65 14.16 6.40
N PHE A 534 4.70 14.63 7.21
CA PHE A 534 4.59 15.99 7.72
C PHE A 534 3.96 15.99 9.12
N GLU A 535 4.45 16.84 10.01
CA GLU A 535 3.84 17.06 11.33
C GLU A 535 3.92 18.53 11.73
N ALA A 536 2.85 19.02 12.33
CA ALA A 536 2.81 20.32 12.98
C ALA A 536 1.99 20.22 14.27
N ALA A 537 2.45 20.92 15.30
CA ALA A 537 1.71 21.05 16.55
C ALA A 537 1.75 22.49 17.05
N ILE A 538 0.57 23.02 17.36
CA ILE A 538 0.34 24.37 17.83
C ILE A 538 -0.41 24.29 19.16
N ASP A 539 0.33 24.52 20.23
CA ASP A 539 -0.18 24.51 21.59
C ASP A 539 0.05 25.86 22.27
N PHE A 540 -0.99 26.38 22.92
CA PHE A 540 -0.86 27.40 23.96
C PHE A 540 -2.01 27.36 24.95
N ASP A 541 -1.73 27.75 26.19
CA ASP A 541 -2.72 28.00 27.23
C ASP A 541 -2.38 29.33 27.91
N MET A 542 -3.33 30.25 27.88
CA MET A 542 -3.22 31.54 28.54
C MET A 542 -4.47 31.82 29.36
N SER A 543 -4.26 32.23 30.60
CA SER A 543 -5.30 32.80 31.45
C SER A 543 -4.72 33.92 32.32
N PHE A 544 -5.38 35.07 32.37
CA PHE A 544 -4.98 36.18 33.21
C PHE A 544 -6.17 37.00 33.72
N THR A 545 -5.92 37.71 34.83
CA THR A 545 -6.85 38.68 35.42
C THR A 545 -6.26 40.07 35.31
N PHE A 546 -6.96 40.96 34.62
CA PHE A 546 -6.68 42.39 34.61
C PHE A 546 -7.64 43.12 35.55
N SER A 547 -7.09 43.87 36.50
CA SER A 547 -7.89 44.67 37.44
C SER A 547 -7.55 46.15 37.34
N TYR A 548 -8.57 47.00 37.23
CA TYR A 548 -8.43 48.45 37.20
C TYR A 548 -9.38 49.14 38.18
N ALA A 549 -8.80 49.94 39.09
CA ALA A 549 -9.55 50.66 40.12
C ALA A 549 -9.69 52.15 39.75
N ILE A 550 -10.93 52.63 39.60
CA ILE A 550 -11.23 54.04 39.37
C ILE A 550 -11.63 54.70 40.69
N PRO A 551 -10.86 55.67 41.22
CA PRO A 551 -11.19 56.32 42.47
C PRO A 551 -12.42 57.23 42.31
N LEU A 552 -13.57 56.78 42.82
CA LEU A 552 -14.82 57.56 42.85
C LEU A 552 -14.79 58.62 43.95
N PHE A 553 -14.22 58.25 45.10
CA PHE A 553 -13.97 59.17 46.22
C PHE A 553 -12.54 58.97 46.72
N LYS A 554 -11.74 60.04 46.65
CA LYS A 554 -10.29 60.02 46.82
C LYS A 554 -9.87 59.28 48.10
N GLY A 555 -9.32 58.07 47.91
CA GLY A 555 -8.71 57.26 48.96
C GLY A 555 -9.66 56.44 49.83
N LEU A 556 -10.95 56.33 49.49
CA LEU A 556 -11.92 55.57 50.29
C LEU A 556 -12.82 54.64 49.48
N ILE A 557 -13.35 55.08 48.33
CA ILE A 557 -14.29 54.31 47.50
C ILE A 557 -13.78 54.25 46.08
N ASN A 558 -13.70 53.04 45.51
CA ASN A 558 -13.32 52.81 44.12
C ASN A 558 -14.43 52.07 43.38
N ALA A 559 -14.61 52.41 42.11
CA ALA A 559 -15.23 51.50 41.16
C ALA A 559 -14.15 50.51 40.72
N GLU A 560 -14.49 49.23 40.70
CA GLU A 560 -13.59 48.16 40.30
C GLU A 560 -14.06 47.62 38.95
N LEU A 561 -13.13 47.54 38.01
CA LEU A 561 -13.24 46.82 36.76
C LEU A 561 -12.31 45.62 36.85
N GLU A 562 -12.85 44.43 36.61
CA GLU A 562 -12.09 43.19 36.50
C GLU A 562 -12.37 42.58 35.14
N LEU A 563 -11.34 42.14 34.43
CA LEU A 563 -11.44 41.33 33.23
C LEU A 563 -10.68 40.05 33.49
N ASN A 564 -11.35 38.90 33.41
CA ASN A 564 -10.67 37.61 33.34
C ASN A 564 -10.76 37.14 31.90
N LEU A 565 -9.62 36.98 31.26
CA LEU A 565 -9.52 36.60 29.86
C LEU A 565 -8.60 35.38 29.80
N GLY A 566 -9.00 34.40 29.01
CA GLY A 566 -8.20 33.23 28.73
C GLY A 566 -8.56 32.64 27.38
N ALA A 567 -7.56 32.02 26.77
CA ALA A 567 -7.72 31.26 25.55
C ALA A 567 -6.73 30.10 25.56
N SER A 568 -7.13 28.98 25.01
CA SER A 568 -6.24 27.85 24.76
C SER A 568 -6.45 27.32 23.36
N VAL A 569 -5.38 26.82 22.75
CA VAL A 569 -5.38 26.06 21.51
C VAL A 569 -4.48 24.85 21.71
N ASP A 570 -4.94 23.67 21.31
CA ASP A 570 -4.19 22.42 21.27
C ASP A 570 -4.49 21.74 19.94
N LEU A 571 -3.77 22.16 18.89
CA LEU A 571 -3.93 21.65 17.53
C LEU A 571 -2.72 20.82 17.14
N ALA A 572 -2.95 19.63 16.61
CA ALA A 572 -1.93 18.86 15.92
C ALA A 572 -2.46 18.40 14.57
N PHE A 573 -1.63 18.47 13.53
CA PHE A 573 -1.99 18.04 12.19
C PHE A 573 -0.78 17.49 11.45
N GLY A 574 -1.03 16.66 10.45
CA GLY A 574 0.01 15.91 9.80
C GLY A 574 -0.38 15.39 8.42
N TYR A 575 0.59 14.80 7.73
CA TYR A 575 0.36 13.99 6.54
C TYR A 575 1.00 12.61 6.69
N ASP A 576 0.21 11.54 6.63
CA ASP A 576 0.64 10.13 6.65
C ASP A 576 0.63 9.51 5.23
N ALA A 577 0.97 8.22 5.10
CA ALA A 577 0.96 7.53 3.81
C ALA A 577 -0.39 6.84 3.46
N TYR A 578 -1.48 7.12 4.18
CA TYR A 578 -2.80 6.50 3.95
C TYR A 578 -3.34 6.81 2.55
N GLY A 579 -3.45 8.10 2.19
CA GLY A 579 -3.95 8.51 0.88
C GLY A 579 -3.12 7.99 -0.29
N VAL A 580 -1.80 7.84 -0.09
CA VAL A 580 -0.89 7.24 -1.08
C VAL A 580 -1.19 5.75 -1.26
N ASN A 581 -1.47 5.04 -0.17
CA ASN A 581 -1.86 3.63 -0.22
C ASN A 581 -3.17 3.44 -0.98
N LEU A 582 -4.18 4.29 -0.71
CA LEU A 582 -5.45 4.28 -1.43
C LEU A 582 -5.26 4.54 -2.93
N MET A 583 -4.48 5.55 -3.29
CA MET A 583 -4.19 5.86 -4.69
C MET A 583 -3.49 4.68 -5.40
N ASN A 584 -2.52 4.04 -4.76
CA ASN A 584 -1.88 2.85 -5.31
C ASN A 584 -2.83 1.66 -5.47
N GLY A 585 -3.80 1.49 -4.57
CA GLY A 585 -4.82 0.46 -4.68
C GLY A 585 -5.71 0.65 -5.91
N ALA A 586 -5.96 1.90 -6.30
CA ALA A 586 -6.78 2.26 -7.46
C ALA A 586 -6.03 2.28 -8.80
N ALA A 587 -4.69 2.33 -8.79
CA ALA A 587 -3.89 2.44 -10.01
C ALA A 587 -3.90 1.15 -10.87
N ASP A 588 -4.47 1.23 -12.08
CA ASP A 588 -4.62 0.11 -13.02
C ASP A 588 -3.54 0.13 -14.12
N PHE A 589 -2.63 -0.83 -14.08
CA PHE A 589 -1.51 -0.98 -15.02
C PHE A 589 -1.84 -1.83 -16.25
N THR A 590 -3.11 -2.00 -16.63
CA THR A 590 -3.50 -2.78 -17.82
C THR A 590 -2.90 -2.21 -19.12
N ASN A 591 -2.87 -0.88 -19.25
CA ASN A 591 -2.21 -0.15 -20.33
C ASN A 591 -2.03 1.32 -19.91
N GLU A 592 -1.24 2.10 -20.66
CA GLU A 592 -0.92 3.49 -20.30
C GLU A 592 -2.15 4.41 -20.19
N THR A 593 -3.15 4.24 -21.05
CA THR A 593 -4.37 5.07 -21.01
C THR A 593 -5.21 4.75 -19.77
N THR A 594 -5.40 3.46 -19.48
CA THR A 594 -6.10 3.02 -18.27
C THR A 594 -5.36 3.42 -16.99
N LEU A 595 -4.03 3.38 -16.99
CA LEU A 595 -3.22 3.88 -15.88
C LEU A 595 -3.43 5.38 -15.67
N HIS A 596 -3.37 6.16 -16.75
CA HIS A 596 -3.63 7.59 -16.71
C HIS A 596 -5.02 7.91 -16.15
N ASP A 597 -6.06 7.26 -16.68
CA ASP A 597 -7.44 7.56 -16.28
C ASP A 597 -7.75 7.11 -14.84
N SER A 598 -7.27 5.94 -14.43
CA SER A 598 -7.46 5.43 -13.06
C SER A 598 -6.72 6.28 -12.02
N VAL A 599 -5.46 6.66 -12.29
CA VAL A 599 -4.68 7.49 -11.37
C VAL A 599 -5.24 8.91 -11.30
N LEU A 600 -5.68 9.48 -12.42
CA LEU A 600 -6.30 10.81 -12.41
C LEU A 600 -7.61 10.82 -11.61
N ALA A 601 -8.42 9.76 -11.72
CA ALA A 601 -9.63 9.61 -10.92
C ALA A 601 -9.33 9.40 -9.43
N ALA A 602 -8.25 8.69 -9.11
CA ALA A 602 -7.80 8.41 -7.74
C ALA A 602 -6.98 9.53 -7.10
N ALA A 603 -6.49 10.50 -7.86
CA ALA A 603 -5.64 11.59 -7.37
C ALA A 603 -6.22 12.34 -6.15
N PRO A 604 -7.55 12.60 -6.05
CA PRO A 604 -8.13 13.21 -4.85
C PRO A 604 -7.95 12.39 -3.56
N LEU A 605 -7.74 11.07 -3.64
CA LEU A 605 -7.48 10.22 -2.46
C LEU A 605 -6.17 10.59 -1.77
N LEU A 606 -5.23 11.25 -2.46
CA LEU A 606 -4.00 11.75 -1.83
C LEU A 606 -4.31 12.77 -0.72
N LEU A 607 -5.44 13.46 -0.77
CA LEU A 607 -5.87 14.37 0.30
C LEU A 607 -6.11 13.63 1.62
N ASP A 608 -6.40 12.33 1.60
CA ASP A 608 -6.68 11.55 2.81
C ASP A 608 -5.45 11.29 3.66
N GLY A 609 -4.25 11.51 3.10
CA GLY A 609 -3.03 11.49 3.91
C GLY A 609 -3.00 12.63 4.92
N PHE A 610 -3.62 13.78 4.61
CA PHE A 610 -3.68 14.95 5.47
C PHE A 610 -4.76 14.80 6.54
N TYR A 611 -4.40 15.07 7.80
CA TYR A 611 -5.32 14.97 8.92
C TYR A 611 -5.03 15.97 10.03
N PHE A 612 -6.07 16.32 10.79
CA PHE A 612 -5.98 16.91 12.12
C PHE A 612 -6.16 15.83 13.18
N SER A 613 -5.38 15.88 14.26
CA SER A 613 -5.56 15.01 15.41
C SER A 613 -6.71 15.55 16.24
N ASP A 614 -7.70 14.70 16.45
CA ASP A 614 -8.87 14.97 17.29
C ASP A 614 -8.61 14.70 18.79
N HIS A 615 -7.40 14.22 19.13
CA HIS A 615 -7.05 13.91 20.52
C HIS A 615 -8.05 12.97 21.24
N ASN A 616 -8.71 12.09 20.47
CA ASN A 616 -9.63 11.05 20.94
C ASN A 616 -8.90 9.70 21.12
N PRO A 617 -8.23 9.45 22.27
CA PRO A 617 -7.45 8.23 22.49
C PRO A 617 -8.30 6.97 22.65
N LYS A 618 -9.62 7.10 22.58
CA LYS A 618 -10.56 6.01 22.80
C LYS A 618 -11.22 5.53 21.52
N HIS A 619 -11.07 6.23 20.40
CA HIS A 619 -11.59 5.81 19.11
C HIS A 619 -13.11 5.56 19.19
N VAL A 620 -13.83 6.53 19.77
CA VAL A 620 -15.28 6.45 20.01
C VAL A 620 -15.96 7.67 19.43
N ALA A 621 -17.20 7.51 18.98
CA ALA A 621 -18.02 8.61 18.46
C ALA A 621 -17.92 9.90 19.28
N ASP A 622 -17.67 10.99 18.57
CA ASP A 622 -17.58 12.30 19.16
C ASP A 622 -18.97 12.85 19.43
N GLY A 623 -19.03 13.78 20.37
CA GLY A 623 -20.27 14.47 20.65
C GLY A 623 -20.01 15.67 21.51
N PHE A 624 -20.91 16.65 21.42
CA PHE A 624 -20.72 17.99 21.98
C PHE A 624 -19.91 18.02 23.30
N PRO A 625 -18.82 18.80 23.35
CA PRO A 625 -17.98 18.88 24.52
C PRO A 625 -18.83 19.39 25.69
N ASN A 626 -18.93 18.57 26.74
CA ASN A 626 -19.72 18.93 27.90
C ASN A 626 -18.91 19.84 28.81
N ILE A 627 -19.27 21.13 28.81
CA ILE A 627 -18.63 22.20 29.57
C ILE A 627 -18.56 21.94 31.09
N SER A 628 -19.44 21.09 31.62
CA SER A 628 -19.45 20.69 33.04
C SER A 628 -18.46 19.58 33.40
N THR A 629 -17.79 18.96 32.42
CA THR A 629 -16.92 17.79 32.60
C THR A 629 -15.52 17.92 32.01
N VAL A 630 -15.10 19.12 31.58
CA VAL A 630 -13.75 19.43 31.05
C VAL A 630 -12.60 18.96 31.98
N THR A 631 -12.91 18.61 33.23
CA THR A 631 -11.94 18.09 34.22
C THR A 631 -11.82 16.56 34.30
N SER A 632 -12.52 15.76 33.48
CA SER A 632 -12.40 14.29 33.54
C SER A 632 -11.36 13.75 32.56
N ASP A 633 -10.34 13.05 33.08
CA ASP A 633 -9.24 12.31 32.39
C ASP A 633 -9.72 11.23 31.38
N THR A 634 -10.99 11.23 30.98
CA THR A 634 -11.65 10.16 30.23
C THR A 634 -12.39 10.62 28.98
N LYS A 635 -12.36 11.91 28.63
CA LYS A 635 -12.94 12.47 27.40
C LYS A 635 -11.90 13.31 26.67
N GLU A 636 -12.04 13.33 25.35
CA GLU A 636 -11.41 14.23 24.38
C GLU A 636 -11.37 15.68 24.87
N LYS A 637 -10.34 16.41 24.44
CA LYS A 637 -10.12 17.80 24.87
C LYS A 637 -10.42 18.71 23.67
N PRO A 638 -11.15 19.82 23.87
CA PRO A 638 -11.38 20.81 22.83
C PRO A 638 -10.08 21.35 22.25
N GLU A 639 -9.96 21.39 20.93
CA GLU A 639 -8.86 22.00 20.19
C GLU A 639 -8.71 23.50 20.47
N ALA A 640 -9.81 24.19 20.78
CA ALA A 640 -9.74 25.58 21.20
C ALA A 640 -10.77 25.94 22.27
N THR A 641 -10.37 26.83 23.19
CA THR A 641 -11.28 27.42 24.17
C THR A 641 -11.11 28.93 24.27
N ILE A 642 -12.22 29.63 24.46
CA ILE A 642 -12.26 31.06 24.78
C ILE A 642 -13.00 31.25 26.11
N ASN A 643 -12.38 31.98 27.04
CA ASN A 643 -12.94 32.30 28.34
C ASN A 643 -12.85 33.81 28.55
N ALA A 644 -13.99 34.50 28.66
CA ALA A 644 -14.01 35.93 28.91
C ALA A 644 -15.03 36.30 29.97
N SER A 645 -14.63 37.04 31.00
CA SER A 645 -15.55 37.59 31.99
C SER A 645 -15.22 39.03 32.34
N LEU A 646 -16.30 39.80 32.49
CA LEU A 646 -16.32 41.19 32.95
C LEU A 646 -16.88 41.24 34.36
N GLY A 647 -16.07 41.72 35.29
CA GLY A 647 -16.45 42.09 36.65
C GLY A 647 -16.64 43.60 36.78
N LEU A 648 -17.79 44.01 37.29
CA LEU A 648 -18.05 45.41 37.68
C LEU A 648 -18.45 45.45 39.15
N GLY A 649 -17.76 46.27 39.93
CA GLY A 649 -17.98 46.31 41.36
C GLY A 649 -17.62 47.62 42.02
N VAL A 650 -17.77 47.62 43.34
CA VAL A 650 -17.35 48.71 44.19
C VAL A 650 -16.52 48.15 45.34
N SER A 651 -15.46 48.86 45.68
CA SER A 651 -14.64 48.56 46.85
C SER A 651 -14.58 49.75 47.79
N ILE A 652 -14.43 49.43 49.07
CA ILE A 652 -14.13 50.38 50.12
C ILE A 652 -12.80 50.01 50.77
N GLY A 653 -11.94 51.00 50.94
CA GLY A 653 -10.59 50.71 51.42
C GLY A 653 -9.66 51.92 51.48
N PRO A 654 -8.97 52.16 52.60
CA PRO A 654 -7.93 53.18 52.66
C PRO A 654 -6.73 52.76 51.81
N SER A 655 -6.39 53.57 50.80
CA SER A 655 -5.10 53.48 50.11
C SER A 655 -4.10 54.37 50.85
N LEU A 656 -3.38 53.78 51.80
CA LEU A 656 -2.23 54.43 52.44
C LEU A 656 -1.02 54.12 51.57
N LYS A 657 -0.16 55.11 51.29
CA LYS A 657 1.01 54.98 50.38
C LYS A 657 1.90 53.74 50.55
N VAL A 658 1.83 53.06 51.68
CA VAL A 658 2.60 51.87 52.03
C VAL A 658 1.69 50.65 52.28
N LEU A 659 0.39 50.84 52.52
CA LEU A 659 -0.53 49.78 52.96
C LEU A 659 -1.93 50.01 52.37
N GLU A 660 -2.40 49.08 51.56
CA GLU A 660 -3.70 49.12 50.91
C GLU A 660 -4.55 47.96 51.44
N PHE A 661 -5.68 48.30 52.03
CA PHE A 661 -6.72 47.34 52.41
C PHE A 661 -7.98 47.68 51.63
N LYS A 662 -8.49 46.73 50.86
CA LYS A 662 -9.72 46.85 50.09
C LYS A 662 -10.65 45.70 50.45
N ALA A 663 -11.93 46.01 50.62
CA ALA A 663 -12.99 45.03 50.61
C ALA A 663 -14.08 45.49 49.64
N GLY A 664 -14.63 44.58 48.85
CA GLY A 664 -15.58 44.95 47.82
C GLY A 664 -16.49 43.82 47.39
N VAL A 665 -17.44 44.18 46.53
CA VAL A 665 -18.35 43.25 45.86
C VAL A 665 -18.29 43.54 44.37
N ILE A 666 -18.15 42.50 43.57
CA ILE A 666 -18.06 42.54 42.10
C ILE A 666 -19.14 41.62 41.54
N GLY A 667 -20.02 42.17 40.70
CA GLY A 667 -20.89 41.36 39.86
C GLY A 667 -20.12 40.95 38.60
N THR A 668 -20.19 39.69 38.23
CA THR A 668 -19.48 39.14 37.06
C THR A 668 -20.46 38.69 36.00
N PHE A 669 -20.11 38.91 34.74
CA PHE A 669 -20.77 38.35 33.56
C PHE A 669 -19.68 37.76 32.67
N GLY A 670 -19.81 36.51 32.26
CA GLY A 670 -18.81 35.85 31.42
C GLY A 670 -19.40 34.88 30.41
N ALA A 671 -18.56 34.49 29.47
CA ALA A 671 -18.81 33.53 28.43
C ALA A 671 -17.63 32.56 28.34
N ASN A 672 -17.96 31.28 28.19
CA ASN A 672 -17.00 30.21 27.90
C ASN A 672 -17.45 29.54 26.59
N ILE A 673 -16.53 29.37 25.64
CA ILE A 673 -16.80 28.77 24.32
C ILE A 673 -15.73 27.70 24.08
N LEU A 674 -16.16 26.56 23.55
CA LEU A 674 -15.36 25.37 23.28
C LEU A 674 -15.52 25.01 21.80
N PHE A 675 -14.42 24.66 21.15
CA PHE A 675 -14.35 24.14 19.79
C PHE A 675 -13.62 22.79 19.85
N ASP A 676 -14.28 21.76 19.35
CA ASP A 676 -13.90 20.34 19.38
C ASP A 676 -14.04 19.87 17.94
N PHE A 677 -13.05 19.20 17.34
CA PHE A 677 -13.19 18.65 16.00
C PHE A 677 -14.31 17.57 15.96
N ASN A 678 -14.67 17.15 14.76
CA ASN A 678 -15.70 16.14 14.59
C ASN A 678 -15.16 15.00 13.70
N ASP A 679 -14.66 13.95 14.35
CA ASP A 679 -14.19 12.70 13.75
C ASP A 679 -15.39 11.86 13.30
N PHE A 680 -15.45 11.52 12.01
CA PHE A 680 -16.50 10.67 11.48
C PHE A 680 -16.05 9.19 11.49
N PRO A 681 -17.00 8.26 11.36
CA PRO A 681 -16.67 6.85 11.21
C PRO A 681 -15.81 6.57 9.97
N GLU A 682 -14.80 5.72 10.15
CA GLU A 682 -13.95 5.24 9.06
C GLU A 682 -14.77 4.48 7.99
N PRO A 683 -14.44 4.66 6.70
CA PRO A 683 -15.02 3.86 5.63
C PRO A 683 -14.58 2.39 5.74
N LEU A 684 -15.24 1.54 4.97
CA LEU A 684 -14.80 0.16 4.75
C LEU A 684 -13.35 0.14 4.22
N PRO A 685 -12.59 -0.95 4.42
CA PRO A 685 -11.31 -1.13 3.76
C PRO A 685 -11.47 -1.05 2.23
N GLN A 686 -10.53 -0.40 1.54
CA GLN A 686 -10.63 -0.15 0.09
C GLN A 686 -10.86 -1.43 -0.74
N SER A 687 -10.36 -2.57 -0.29
CA SER A 687 -10.57 -3.87 -0.95
C SER A 687 -12.05 -4.30 -1.02
N GLN A 688 -12.93 -3.64 -0.26
CA GLN A 688 -14.37 -3.87 -0.25
C GLN A 688 -15.16 -2.81 -1.03
N TRP A 689 -14.51 -1.76 -1.55
CA TRP A 689 -15.18 -0.74 -2.34
C TRP A 689 -15.54 -1.27 -3.72
N GLU A 690 -16.74 -0.97 -4.21
CA GLU A 690 -17.15 -1.28 -5.59
C GLU A 690 -16.36 -0.43 -6.60
N ASP A 691 -16.15 0.85 -6.28
CA ASP A 691 -15.27 1.76 -7.00
C ASP A 691 -14.05 2.09 -6.13
N PRO A 692 -12.81 1.74 -6.54
CA PRO A 692 -11.61 1.98 -5.72
C PRO A 692 -11.29 3.46 -5.53
N THR A 693 -12.03 4.38 -6.18
CA THR A 693 -11.90 5.83 -6.05
C THR A 693 -12.92 6.47 -5.12
N VAL A 694 -13.91 5.71 -4.65
CA VAL A 694 -15.01 6.22 -3.82
C VAL A 694 -15.00 5.54 -2.46
N ARG A 695 -14.92 6.34 -1.39
CA ARG A 695 -15.01 5.85 -0.01
C ARG A 695 -16.41 5.29 0.22
N GLU A 696 -16.49 4.05 0.68
CA GLU A 696 -17.76 3.36 0.91
C GLU A 696 -17.90 2.95 2.37
N TRP A 697 -19.13 3.05 2.89
CA TRP A 697 -19.53 2.58 4.21
C TRP A 697 -20.49 1.38 4.06
N PRO A 698 -20.70 0.56 5.10
CA PRO A 698 -21.62 -0.56 5.03
C PRO A 698 -23.01 -0.14 4.56
N ASP A 699 -23.59 -0.84 3.57
CA ASP A 699 -24.94 -0.55 3.05
C ASP A 699 -26.02 -0.47 4.15
N GLU A 700 -25.81 -1.17 5.26
CA GLU A 700 -26.72 -1.20 6.40
C GLU A 700 -26.90 0.16 7.08
N ILE A 701 -26.04 1.17 6.84
CA ILE A 701 -26.19 2.52 7.42
C ILE A 701 -27.54 3.16 7.07
N HIS A 702 -28.16 2.78 5.95
CA HIS A 702 -29.49 3.28 5.55
C HIS A 702 -30.65 2.58 6.27
N ASN A 703 -30.38 1.56 7.10
CA ASN A 703 -31.39 0.92 7.94
C ASN A 703 -31.69 1.80 9.17
N SER A 704 -32.99 1.96 9.49
CA SER A 704 -33.42 2.71 10.68
C SER A 704 -32.89 2.12 11.99
N ASP A 705 -32.56 0.83 11.99
CA ASP A 705 -32.09 0.09 13.17
C ASP A 705 -30.57 -0.19 13.13
N PHE A 706 -29.81 0.54 12.31
CA PHE A 706 -28.35 0.38 12.23
C PHE A 706 -27.69 0.60 13.60
N ASP A 707 -26.81 -0.31 14.00
CA ASP A 707 -26.10 -0.25 15.27
C ASP A 707 -24.80 0.55 15.10
N THR A 708 -24.86 1.84 15.45
CA THR A 708 -23.71 2.76 15.35
C THR A 708 -22.55 2.39 16.28
N SER A 709 -22.72 1.43 17.20
CA SER A 709 -21.60 0.92 18.01
C SER A 709 -20.59 0.07 17.22
N THR A 710 -20.91 -0.23 15.95
CA THR A 710 -20.01 -0.92 15.02
C THR A 710 -19.07 0.02 14.26
N PHE A 711 -19.26 1.34 14.39
CA PHE A 711 -18.34 2.31 13.80
C PHE A 711 -16.97 2.26 14.46
N GLU A 712 -15.94 2.41 13.62
CA GLU A 712 -14.56 2.57 14.03
C GLU A 712 -14.15 4.03 13.75
N TYR A 713 -13.33 4.59 14.62
CA TYR A 713 -12.84 5.97 14.56
C TYR A 713 -11.33 5.91 14.73
N ASP A 714 -10.55 6.70 14.00
CA ASP A 714 -9.09 6.64 14.06
C ASP A 714 -8.47 7.79 14.87
N GLY A 715 -9.30 8.74 15.34
CA GLY A 715 -8.89 9.94 16.07
C GLY A 715 -8.16 10.96 15.19
N ARG A 716 -8.37 10.89 13.87
CA ARG A 716 -7.77 11.75 12.86
C ARG A 716 -8.87 12.25 11.91
N VAL A 717 -9.24 13.52 12.05
CA VAL A 717 -10.14 14.15 11.10
C VAL A 717 -9.39 14.44 9.79
N ARG A 718 -9.70 13.67 8.75
CA ARG A 718 -9.11 13.74 7.41
C ARG A 718 -9.85 14.73 6.53
N PHE A 719 -9.22 15.11 5.42
CA PHE A 719 -9.78 16.13 4.52
C PHE A 719 -11.20 15.79 3.99
N TYR A 720 -11.45 14.53 3.64
CA TYR A 720 -12.77 14.12 3.15
C TYR A 720 -13.85 14.26 4.23
N GLU A 721 -13.49 14.15 5.50
CA GLU A 721 -14.40 14.31 6.64
C GLU A 721 -14.75 15.78 6.85
N PHE A 722 -13.78 16.70 6.71
CA PHE A 722 -14.07 18.13 6.65
C PHE A 722 -15.02 18.47 5.52
N ALA A 723 -14.79 17.92 4.33
CA ALA A 723 -15.68 18.12 3.19
C ALA A 723 -17.08 17.57 3.45
N MET A 724 -17.20 16.41 4.11
CA MET A 724 -18.48 15.84 4.52
C MET A 724 -19.18 16.70 5.57
N ALA A 725 -18.48 17.12 6.61
CA ALA A 725 -18.98 18.01 7.66
C ALA A 725 -19.51 19.31 7.04
N ALA A 726 -18.70 19.98 6.22
CA ALA A 726 -19.02 21.26 5.62
C ALA A 726 -20.19 21.15 4.63
N ASN A 727 -20.27 20.05 3.86
CA ASN A 727 -21.40 19.79 2.96
C ASN A 727 -22.71 19.54 3.73
N ALA A 728 -22.64 18.84 4.87
CA ALA A 728 -23.80 18.60 5.72
C ALA A 728 -24.25 19.89 6.43
N ASN A 729 -23.28 20.67 6.94
CA ASN A 729 -23.48 21.98 7.53
C ASN A 729 -22.12 22.68 7.72
N PRO A 730 -21.88 23.86 7.11
CA PRO A 730 -20.58 24.53 7.17
C PRO A 730 -20.04 24.80 8.58
N VAL A 731 -20.91 24.95 9.59
CA VAL A 731 -20.48 25.17 10.99
C VAL A 731 -20.28 23.87 11.80
N SER A 732 -20.39 22.70 11.16
CA SER A 732 -20.21 21.38 11.79
C SER A 732 -18.78 20.84 11.72
N ILE A 733 -17.82 21.61 11.20
CA ILE A 733 -16.40 21.23 11.27
C ILE A 733 -15.97 21.06 12.74
N PHE A 734 -16.50 21.92 13.61
CA PHE A 734 -16.35 21.83 15.05
C PHE A 734 -17.68 21.57 15.75
N ASN A 735 -17.68 20.66 16.72
CA ASN A 735 -18.70 20.56 17.75
C ASN A 735 -18.59 21.73 18.74
N THR A 736 -19.14 22.88 18.34
CA THR A 736 -19.03 24.11 19.14
C THR A 736 -20.09 24.17 20.24
N SER A 737 -19.67 24.37 21.49
CA SER A 737 -20.59 24.59 22.63
C SER A 737 -20.14 25.76 23.50
N GLY A 738 -21.06 26.30 24.30
CA GLY A 738 -20.71 27.39 25.20
C GLY A 738 -21.75 27.72 26.26
N GLU A 739 -21.35 28.54 27.22
CA GLU A 739 -22.22 29.00 28.29
C GLU A 739 -22.02 30.47 28.63
N LEU A 740 -23.11 31.11 29.06
CA LEU A 740 -23.10 32.44 29.65
C LEU A 740 -23.31 32.33 31.16
N VAL A 741 -22.40 32.91 31.92
CA VAL A 741 -22.37 32.82 33.38
C VAL A 741 -22.54 34.21 34.00
N VAL A 742 -23.41 34.32 34.99
CA VAL A 742 -23.52 35.52 35.84
C VAL A 742 -23.18 35.14 37.28
N GLY A 743 -22.43 36.00 37.95
CA GLY A 743 -22.00 35.75 39.33
C GLY A 743 -21.92 37.01 40.17
N LEU A 744 -21.72 36.78 41.46
CA LEU A 744 -21.44 37.83 42.44
C LEU A 744 -20.33 37.33 43.35
N LYS A 745 -19.24 38.07 43.41
CA LYS A 745 -18.07 37.77 44.23
C LYS A 745 -17.90 38.86 45.28
N ALA A 746 -17.55 38.48 46.51
CA ALA A 746 -17.01 39.40 47.50
C ALA A 746 -15.50 39.17 47.58
N PHE A 747 -14.72 40.24 47.75
CA PHE A 747 -13.28 40.11 47.90
C PHE A 747 -12.72 40.95 49.04
N VAL A 748 -11.61 40.49 49.60
CA VAL A 748 -10.80 41.22 50.57
C VAL A 748 -9.35 41.11 50.14
N LYS A 749 -8.73 42.26 49.87
CA LYS A 749 -7.36 42.37 49.38
C LYS A 749 -6.53 43.25 50.32
N ALA A 750 -5.40 42.72 50.77
CA ALA A 750 -4.40 43.42 51.54
C ALA A 750 -3.10 43.46 50.75
N SER A 751 -2.51 44.63 50.57
CA SER A 751 -1.24 44.79 49.84
C SER A 751 -0.35 45.84 50.48
N VAL A 752 0.97 45.67 50.37
CA VAL A 752 2.00 46.58 50.90
C VAL A 752 2.82 47.15 49.75
N GLY A 753 2.85 48.48 49.64
CA GLY A 753 3.62 49.21 48.62
C GLY A 753 5.00 49.66 49.12
N PHE A 754 6.04 49.43 48.33
CA PHE A 754 7.39 49.99 48.49
C PHE A 754 7.80 50.73 47.20
N GLY A 755 7.53 52.03 47.13
CA GLY A 755 7.86 52.83 45.95
C GLY A 755 7.03 52.41 44.73
N SER A 756 7.67 52.00 43.64
CA SER A 756 7.02 51.54 42.41
C SER A 756 6.51 50.09 42.48
N PHE A 757 6.72 49.40 43.59
CA PHE A 757 6.40 47.97 43.75
C PHE A 757 5.34 47.78 44.84
N SER A 758 4.43 46.83 44.66
CA SER A 758 3.47 46.40 45.68
C SER A 758 3.45 44.89 45.82
N PHE A 759 3.40 44.40 47.06
CA PHE A 759 3.25 42.98 47.39
C PHE A 759 1.84 42.76 47.93
N THR A 760 1.06 41.90 47.29
CA THR A 760 -0.21 41.42 47.85
C THR A 760 0.10 40.48 49.02
N LEU A 761 -0.35 40.84 50.22
CA LEU A 761 -0.20 40.05 51.44
C LEU A 761 -1.25 38.94 51.53
N ASP A 762 -2.47 39.26 51.14
CA ASP A 762 -3.63 38.37 51.17
C ASP A 762 -4.63 38.86 50.13
N ASP A 763 -5.21 37.92 49.38
CA ASP A 763 -6.23 38.19 48.35
C ASP A 763 -7.25 37.07 48.43
N GLN A 764 -8.35 37.32 49.13
CA GLN A 764 -9.42 36.35 49.31
C GLN A 764 -10.64 36.77 48.53
N THR A 765 -11.05 35.92 47.62
CA THR A 765 -12.29 36.08 46.85
C THR A 765 -13.26 34.96 47.23
N PHE A 766 -14.50 35.34 47.50
CA PHE A 766 -15.59 34.48 47.88
C PHE A 766 -16.71 34.60 46.84
N THR A 767 -16.99 33.51 46.12
CA THR A 767 -18.17 33.44 45.25
C THR A 767 -19.42 33.38 46.12
N ILE A 768 -20.27 34.40 46.04
CA ILE A 768 -21.56 34.46 46.75
C ILE A 768 -22.58 33.62 45.98
N PHE A 769 -22.67 33.83 44.68
CA PHE A 769 -23.40 32.97 43.76
C PHE A 769 -22.76 33.02 42.38
N GLU A 770 -23.00 31.96 41.63
CA GLU A 770 -22.68 31.84 40.22
C GLU A 770 -23.80 31.02 39.59
N ALA A 771 -24.28 31.46 38.44
CA ALA A 771 -25.40 30.85 37.75
C ALA A 771 -25.17 30.92 36.24
N ILE A 772 -25.35 29.77 35.59
CA ILE A 772 -25.39 29.69 34.14
C ILE A 772 -26.77 30.19 33.69
N ILE A 773 -26.79 31.23 32.88
CA ILE A 773 -28.02 31.88 32.39
C ILE A 773 -28.42 31.40 31.00
N TYR A 774 -27.48 30.85 30.26
CA TYR A 774 -27.70 30.28 28.94
C TYR A 774 -26.60 29.25 28.64
N GLN A 775 -26.99 28.13 28.07
CA GLN A 775 -26.09 27.15 27.45
C GLN A 775 -26.55 26.96 26.02
N PHE A 776 -25.60 26.81 25.11
CA PHE A 776 -25.87 26.57 23.71
C PHE A 776 -24.90 25.55 23.16
N ASP A 777 -25.42 24.77 22.23
CA ASP A 777 -24.67 23.93 21.31
C ASP A 777 -25.01 24.46 19.91
N ILE A 778 -24.00 24.65 19.06
CA ILE A 778 -24.24 24.94 17.65
C ILE A 778 -24.70 23.63 17.01
N PHE A 779 -25.97 23.54 16.63
CA PHE A 779 -26.57 22.29 16.14
C PHE A 779 -25.80 21.74 14.94
N THR A 780 -25.31 20.51 15.08
CA THR A 780 -24.72 19.66 14.04
C THR A 780 -25.63 18.44 13.81
N LEU A 781 -25.51 17.79 12.65
CA LEU A 781 -26.17 16.50 12.40
C LEU A 781 -25.35 15.41 13.09
N ASP A 782 -26.01 14.33 13.53
CA ASP A 782 -25.28 13.14 13.98
C ASP A 782 -24.59 12.43 12.80
N ASP A 783 -23.51 11.70 13.09
CA ASP A 783 -22.67 11.04 12.08
C ASP A 783 -23.48 10.19 11.09
N LEU A 784 -24.44 9.42 11.60
CA LEU A 784 -25.25 8.54 10.78
C LEU A 784 -26.14 9.34 9.80
N SER A 785 -26.65 10.49 10.23
CA SER A 785 -27.39 11.40 9.35
C SER A 785 -26.48 12.02 8.28
N VAL A 786 -25.26 12.42 8.64
CA VAL A 786 -24.27 12.93 7.67
C VAL A 786 -23.88 11.86 6.65
N LEU A 787 -23.58 10.65 7.10
CA LEU A 787 -23.25 9.51 6.25
C LEU A 787 -24.39 9.11 5.30
N ARG A 788 -25.63 9.37 5.67
CA ARG A 788 -26.81 9.19 4.80
C ARG A 788 -26.99 10.32 3.77
N GLY A 789 -26.11 11.32 3.77
CA GLY A 789 -26.18 12.50 2.92
C GLY A 789 -27.27 13.48 3.37
N GLU A 790 -27.67 13.47 4.64
CA GLU A 790 -28.55 14.51 5.16
C GLU A 790 -27.78 15.84 5.28
N VAL A 791 -28.44 16.93 4.89
CA VAL A 791 -27.88 18.28 4.90
C VAL A 791 -28.82 19.19 5.68
N ILE A 792 -28.27 20.11 6.48
CA ILE A 792 -29.05 21.12 7.18
C ILE A 792 -29.51 22.18 6.19
N ASN A 793 -30.80 22.50 6.22
CA ASN A 793 -31.43 23.49 5.34
C ASN A 793 -31.13 23.24 3.83
N PRO A 794 -31.39 22.01 3.32
CA PRO A 794 -30.99 21.67 1.97
C PRO A 794 -31.65 22.60 0.95
N PRO A 795 -30.97 22.92 -0.17
CA PRO A 795 -31.54 23.74 -1.21
C PRO A 795 -32.89 23.18 -1.66
N LYS A 796 -33.95 23.98 -1.56
CA LYS A 796 -35.27 23.58 -2.01
C LYS A 796 -35.33 23.76 -3.52
N LEU A 797 -35.18 22.66 -4.27
CA LEU A 797 -35.27 22.63 -5.74
C LEU A 797 -36.73 22.57 -6.25
N GLY A 798 -37.68 22.24 -5.37
CA GLY A 798 -39.09 22.28 -5.66
C GLY A 798 -39.97 22.02 -4.44
N GLU A 799 -41.27 22.26 -4.58
CA GLU A 799 -42.28 21.93 -3.58
C GLU A 799 -43.60 21.55 -4.25
N VAL A 800 -44.40 20.71 -3.59
CA VAL A 800 -45.79 20.49 -3.98
C VAL A 800 -46.67 21.24 -3.00
N ASP A 801 -47.49 22.18 -3.50
CA ASP A 801 -48.39 22.94 -2.66
C ASP A 801 -49.61 22.11 -2.20
N ASN A 802 -50.40 22.65 -1.27
CA ASN A 802 -51.60 21.98 -0.75
C ASN A 802 -52.70 21.73 -1.81
N ASN A 803 -52.55 22.27 -3.02
CA ASN A 803 -53.46 22.07 -4.15
C ASN A 803 -52.92 21.04 -5.16
N GLY A 804 -51.76 20.43 -4.90
CA GLY A 804 -51.11 19.47 -5.79
C GLY A 804 -50.36 20.13 -6.95
N GLU A 805 -50.08 21.43 -6.89
CA GLU A 805 -49.25 22.13 -7.87
C GLU A 805 -47.77 21.92 -7.53
N LEU A 806 -47.01 21.33 -8.46
CA LEU A 806 -45.57 21.18 -8.33
C LEU A 806 -44.91 22.50 -8.74
N LYS A 807 -44.31 23.19 -7.78
CA LYS A 807 -43.44 24.34 -8.04
C LYS A 807 -42.01 23.84 -8.12
N LEU A 808 -41.34 24.12 -9.23
CA LEU A 808 -39.91 23.90 -9.40
C LEU A 808 -39.19 25.24 -9.32
N PHE A 809 -38.08 25.25 -8.60
CA PHE A 809 -37.19 26.38 -8.49
C PHE A 809 -35.99 26.09 -9.39
N ILE A 810 -35.87 26.80 -10.51
CA ILE A 810 -34.90 26.45 -11.56
C ILE A 810 -34.23 27.70 -12.13
N GLY A 811 -32.92 27.79 -11.92
CA GLY A 811 -32.03 28.78 -12.49
C GLY A 811 -30.76 28.95 -11.63
N GLU A 812 -29.90 29.90 -11.97
CA GLU A 812 -28.53 30.00 -11.43
C GLU A 812 -28.52 30.26 -9.91
N THR A 813 -29.63 30.73 -9.35
CA THR A 813 -29.75 31.01 -7.91
C THR A 813 -30.62 30.01 -7.15
N ALA A 814 -31.13 28.97 -7.81
CA ALA A 814 -32.01 27.97 -7.18
C ALA A 814 -31.33 27.24 -6.01
N TYR A 815 -30.01 27.05 -6.09
CA TYR A 815 -29.22 26.44 -5.02
C TYR A 815 -29.17 27.29 -3.73
N ARG A 816 -29.51 28.59 -3.79
CA ARG A 816 -29.50 29.51 -2.63
C ARG A 816 -30.82 29.56 -1.86
N ARG A 817 -31.83 28.75 -2.25
CA ARG A 817 -33.16 28.74 -1.62
C ARG A 817 -33.15 27.78 -0.44
N GLU A 818 -32.89 28.32 0.74
CA GLU A 818 -32.78 27.57 1.99
C GLU A 818 -33.97 27.83 2.94
N ASN A 819 -34.09 27.01 3.98
CA ASN A 819 -35.08 27.17 5.05
C ASN A 819 -34.45 27.92 6.25
N SER A 820 -34.20 29.22 6.11
CA SER A 820 -33.46 30.00 7.13
C SER A 820 -34.28 30.47 8.35
N ASN A 821 -35.58 30.19 8.42
CA ASN A 821 -36.37 30.65 9.58
C ASN A 821 -35.88 30.00 10.88
N SER A 822 -36.15 30.68 12.00
CA SER A 822 -35.76 30.23 13.34
C SER A 822 -36.38 28.88 13.76
N ASP A 823 -37.48 28.46 13.12
CA ASP A 823 -38.10 27.14 13.28
C ASP A 823 -37.79 26.18 12.12
N ARG A 824 -36.86 26.58 11.24
CA ARG A 824 -36.46 25.90 10.00
C ARG A 824 -37.63 25.61 9.05
N SER A 825 -38.72 26.38 9.14
CA SER A 825 -39.85 26.34 8.22
C SER A 825 -39.76 27.46 7.17
N GLY A 826 -40.64 27.49 6.16
CA GLY A 826 -40.70 28.59 5.19
C GLY A 826 -39.70 28.50 4.03
N ILE A 827 -39.55 29.57 3.26
CA ILE A 827 -38.68 29.67 2.07
C ILE A 827 -38.10 31.07 2.08
N ASP A 828 -36.79 31.22 1.93
CA ASP A 828 -36.23 32.54 1.64
C ASP A 828 -36.74 33.04 0.30
N ASP A 829 -37.40 34.19 0.32
CA ASP A 829 -38.08 34.79 -0.82
C ASP A 829 -37.05 35.37 -1.82
N ILE A 830 -36.33 34.48 -2.53
CA ILE A 830 -35.60 34.84 -3.74
C ILE A 830 -36.66 34.97 -4.86
N VAL A 831 -36.83 36.17 -5.39
CA VAL A 831 -38.00 36.57 -6.18
C VAL A 831 -37.99 36.03 -7.62
N ASP A 832 -36.83 35.60 -8.11
CA ASP A 832 -36.66 35.27 -9.52
C ASP A 832 -36.53 33.76 -9.71
N GLU A 833 -37.22 33.20 -10.73
CA GLU A 833 -37.09 31.81 -11.23
C GLU A 833 -38.01 30.72 -10.62
N ARG A 834 -39.33 30.97 -10.60
CA ARG A 834 -40.36 29.98 -10.22
C ARG A 834 -41.08 29.42 -11.46
N PHE A 835 -41.13 28.10 -11.60
CA PHE A 835 -41.96 27.41 -12.59
C PHE A 835 -43.03 26.59 -11.90
N ASN A 836 -44.28 26.87 -12.22
CA ASN A 836 -45.41 26.13 -11.65
C ASN A 836 -45.93 25.13 -12.67
N ILE A 837 -45.90 23.85 -12.31
CA ILE A 837 -46.46 22.75 -13.08
C ILE A 837 -47.75 22.31 -12.40
N ARG A 838 -48.86 22.61 -13.06
CA ARG A 838 -50.18 22.14 -12.64
C ARG A 838 -50.62 21.00 -13.53
N SER A 839 -50.76 19.80 -12.97
CA SER A 839 -51.43 18.71 -13.67
C SER A 839 -52.90 19.04 -13.85
N VAL A 840 -53.39 19.05 -15.08
CA VAL A 840 -54.83 19.23 -15.39
C VAL A 840 -55.63 17.92 -15.25
N GLY A 841 -55.01 16.86 -14.73
CA GLY A 841 -55.58 15.51 -14.70
C GLY A 841 -55.52 14.82 -16.08
N PRO A 842 -56.01 13.58 -16.19
CA PRO A 842 -56.13 12.92 -17.49
C PRO A 842 -57.05 13.76 -18.38
N THR A 843 -56.51 14.27 -19.48
CA THR A 843 -57.30 14.93 -20.52
C THR A 843 -58.27 13.90 -21.07
N ASP A 844 -59.57 14.15 -20.90
CA ASP A 844 -60.59 13.43 -21.65
C ASP A 844 -60.27 13.62 -23.14
N PRO A 845 -59.93 12.57 -23.89
CA PRO A 845 -59.59 12.69 -25.32
C PRO A 845 -60.75 13.27 -26.14
N THR A 846 -61.96 13.38 -25.57
CA THR A 846 -63.12 14.01 -26.19
C THR A 846 -63.31 15.49 -25.86
N ASN A 847 -62.55 16.07 -24.92
CA ASN A 847 -62.60 17.50 -24.61
C ASN A 847 -61.24 18.09 -24.21
N PRO A 848 -60.36 18.41 -25.18
CA PRO A 848 -59.00 18.88 -24.93
C PRO A 848 -58.89 20.35 -24.46
N ALA A 849 -59.98 20.99 -24.05
CA ALA A 849 -60.02 22.41 -23.65
C ALA A 849 -60.59 22.67 -22.24
N ALA A 850 -60.68 21.64 -21.39
CA ALA A 850 -61.07 21.78 -19.99
C ALA A 850 -59.86 21.72 -19.06
#